data_AF-A0A2G9LUQ2-F1
#
_entry.id   AF-A0A2G9LUQ2-F1
#
_cell.length_a   1.000
_cell.length_b   1.000
_cell.length_c   1.000
_cell.angle_alpha   90.00
_cell.angle_beta   90.00
_cell.angle_gamma   90.00
#
_symmetry.space_group_name_H-M   'P 1'
#
loop_
_entity.id
_entity.type
_entity.pdbx_description
1 polymer ?
#
loop_
_entity_poly.entity_id
_entity_poly.type
_entity_poly.pdbx_seq_one_letter_code
_entity_poly.pdbx_strand_id
1 'polypeptide(L)'
;MLKKSIFASILVFLVLTLSVYGLMKGDLDNDGILDSSDNCPGTYNPDQRDSDTKKTLSDGFGDVCDNCPKVFNPDQTNTDDDTFGSACDNCPDRSNPDQSDSDNDGVGDPCDNCPNDPNKDQLDSDNDGVGDVCEQTLVPLDSLPDVEVMVDAKPNVTLADTDHDGVANIYDNCLHVKNADQVDSDHDGFGNACDNCKNSYNPDQKNSDIGQKCNGQYCILVPDSFGDKCDNCPDDYNEDQADFDSDGIGNVCDNCYYVKNSYQIDIDGDGKGDECDKCPLVADQSNVDTDSDGVPDDCDNCLTISNPNQEDQDGDGFGDACDKCPGVVDQRFDTDSDGIDNACDNCFNVPNLDQKDTDKDGEGDACDCNDGLKGPVEEAVDCGGTVQSFGNIGPLCQDCDFCNGELPKKFDWRDHNGKNWMTPVKDQGSCGSCWAHSAIGVVEAKYNIETGTTGMLDLSEQYLVSDCSDTEPGDCIGGSPAKAFDIIRNSGVGTENCYPYQSSNCLDANGNCKAECQILGRCSKPRTCTFYSCTPPNTAWRITNYWQVQHTRDAIKRAIVCNGPLSATSKNWHHVIVITGWDDTYHQNYLYSGAWIIKNSWGANYNGDGYGLIQYENTQYSDIANEALYYVKGVASYG
;
A
#
# COMPACT_ATOMS: atom_id res chain seq x y z
N MET A 1 54.31 45.02 -37.94
CA MET A 1 53.63 43.86 -37.31
C MET A 1 52.19 44.30 -37.01
N LEU A 2 51.26 44.44 -37.96
CA LEU A 2 50.73 43.43 -38.89
C LEU A 2 50.67 42.02 -38.29
N LYS A 3 49.45 41.47 -38.23
CA LYS A 3 49.04 40.15 -37.69
C LYS A 3 48.90 40.07 -36.17
N LYS A 4 47.81 40.65 -35.63
CA LYS A 4 47.10 40.10 -34.44
C LYS A 4 45.75 40.77 -34.13
N SER A 5 45.38 41.85 -34.83
CA SER A 5 44.10 42.55 -34.62
C SER A 5 43.09 42.39 -35.78
N ILE A 6 43.12 41.26 -36.50
CA ILE A 6 42.13 40.92 -37.55
C ILE A 6 41.44 39.57 -37.25
N PHE A 7 41.98 38.74 -36.36
CA PHE A 7 41.37 37.45 -35.99
C PHE A 7 40.28 37.55 -34.91
N ALA A 8 40.19 38.66 -34.17
CA ALA A 8 39.17 38.85 -33.13
C ALA A 8 37.83 39.43 -33.67
N SER A 9 37.83 40.09 -34.83
CA SER A 9 36.59 40.66 -35.40
C SER A 9 35.93 39.78 -36.46
N ILE A 10 36.60 38.75 -36.97
CA ILE A 10 36.00 37.79 -37.92
C ILE A 10 35.35 36.61 -37.17
N LEU A 11 35.84 36.24 -35.98
CA LEU A 11 35.20 35.18 -35.18
C LEU A 11 33.91 35.65 -34.48
N VAL A 12 33.78 36.96 -34.18
CA VAL A 12 32.54 37.53 -33.61
C VAL A 12 31.47 37.75 -34.69
N PHE A 13 31.84 37.99 -35.96
CA PHE A 13 30.87 38.07 -37.05
C PHE A 13 30.46 36.71 -37.62
N LEU A 14 31.27 35.66 -37.47
CA LEU A 14 30.91 34.29 -37.88
C LEU A 14 30.11 33.52 -36.81
N VAL A 15 30.08 33.97 -35.55
CA VAL A 15 29.26 33.38 -34.48
C VAL A 15 27.93 34.13 -34.29
N LEU A 16 27.77 35.33 -34.87
CA LEU A 16 26.51 36.11 -34.88
C LEU A 16 25.76 36.13 -36.22
N THR A 17 26.23 35.39 -37.23
CA THR A 17 25.49 35.17 -38.49
C THR A 17 25.15 33.70 -38.74
N LEU A 18 25.44 32.82 -37.77
CA LEU A 18 25.07 31.41 -37.74
C LEU A 18 24.01 31.11 -36.66
N SER A 19 23.22 32.12 -36.28
CA SER A 19 22.05 31.98 -35.39
C SER A 19 20.76 32.54 -36.01
N VAL A 20 20.71 32.79 -37.33
CA VAL A 20 19.52 33.39 -37.99
C VAL A 20 19.08 32.63 -39.25
N TYR A 21 19.84 31.65 -39.73
CA TYR A 21 19.44 30.86 -40.90
C TYR A 21 19.84 29.39 -40.71
N GLY A 22 19.01 28.68 -39.96
CA GLY A 22 19.18 27.27 -39.63
C GLY A 22 17.88 26.66 -39.11
N LEU A 23 16.85 26.67 -39.97
CA LEU A 23 15.68 25.78 -39.92
C LEU A 23 14.71 25.98 -38.75
N MET A 24 13.81 26.97 -38.87
CA MET A 24 12.39 26.71 -38.55
C MET A 24 11.91 25.70 -39.57
N LYS A 25 12.11 24.42 -39.28
CA LYS A 25 11.46 23.33 -39.98
C LYS A 25 10.36 22.86 -39.05
N GLY A 26 9.13 23.15 -39.43
CA GLY A 26 7.93 22.75 -38.71
C GLY A 26 7.15 23.93 -38.16
N ASP A 27 6.93 24.99 -38.94
CA ASP A 27 5.93 26.05 -38.71
C ASP A 27 5.43 26.41 -40.13
N LEU A 28 4.37 25.76 -40.56
CA LEU A 28 3.90 25.71 -41.95
C LEU A 28 3.15 26.99 -42.33
N ASP A 29 2.44 27.62 -41.39
CA ASP A 29 1.63 28.81 -41.63
C ASP A 29 2.26 30.13 -41.12
N ASN A 30 3.39 30.04 -40.41
CA ASN A 30 4.16 31.15 -39.83
C ASN A 30 3.39 31.94 -38.76
N ASP A 31 2.54 31.27 -37.98
CA ASP A 31 1.87 31.87 -36.83
C ASP A 31 2.77 31.98 -35.58
N GLY A 32 3.94 31.33 -35.62
CA GLY A 32 4.92 31.35 -34.55
C GLY A 32 4.81 30.17 -33.59
N ILE A 33 3.94 29.21 -33.88
CA ILE A 33 3.80 27.91 -33.23
C ILE A 33 4.40 26.83 -34.15
N LEU A 34 4.96 25.77 -33.58
CA LEU A 34 5.53 24.70 -34.39
C LEU A 34 4.44 23.69 -34.77
N ASP A 35 4.43 23.16 -36.00
CA ASP A 35 3.50 22.15 -36.54
C ASP A 35 3.23 20.98 -35.57
N SER A 36 4.21 20.61 -34.73
CA SER A 36 4.09 19.52 -33.74
C SER A 36 3.27 19.88 -32.50
N SER A 37 2.92 21.15 -32.34
CA SER A 37 2.22 21.73 -31.20
C SER A 37 1.17 22.75 -31.64
N ASP A 38 0.95 22.85 -32.95
CA ASP A 38 -0.03 23.73 -33.58
C ASP A 38 -1.33 22.94 -33.76
N ASN A 39 -2.43 23.43 -33.18
CA ASN A 39 -3.74 22.81 -33.32
C ASN A 39 -4.43 23.15 -34.65
N CYS A 40 -3.82 23.98 -35.49
CA CYS A 40 -4.22 24.19 -36.89
C CYS A 40 -3.00 24.36 -37.81
N PRO A 41 -2.17 23.33 -38.06
CA PRO A 41 -0.88 23.45 -38.76
C PRO A 41 -0.92 24.13 -40.15
N GLY A 42 -2.09 24.18 -40.80
CA GLY A 42 -2.27 24.81 -42.11
C GLY A 42 -2.92 26.20 -42.07
N THR A 43 -3.33 26.71 -40.91
CA THR A 43 -4.21 27.87 -40.79
C THR A 43 -3.79 28.78 -39.64
N TYR A 44 -3.15 29.90 -40.00
CA TYR A 44 -2.59 30.89 -39.07
C TYR A 44 -3.50 31.19 -37.87
N ASN A 45 -3.13 30.73 -36.68
CA ASN A 45 -3.87 30.93 -35.43
C ASN A 45 -2.92 31.07 -34.22
N PRO A 46 -2.22 32.21 -34.10
CA PRO A 46 -1.17 32.40 -33.10
C PRO A 46 -1.68 32.40 -31.64
N ASP A 47 -3.00 32.51 -31.42
CA ASP A 47 -3.61 32.39 -30.09
C ASP A 47 -4.01 30.95 -29.72
N GLN A 48 -3.91 30.01 -30.68
CA GLN A 48 -4.15 28.57 -30.53
C GLN A 48 -5.46 28.28 -29.80
N ARG A 49 -6.48 29.12 -30.05
CA ARG A 49 -7.76 29.00 -29.35
C ARG A 49 -8.47 27.74 -29.79
N ASP A 50 -8.99 27.05 -28.79
CA ASP A 50 -9.76 25.83 -28.92
C ASP A 50 -10.86 25.89 -27.84
N SER A 51 -12.10 26.04 -28.29
CA SER A 51 -13.25 26.42 -27.47
C SER A 51 -14.10 25.22 -27.01
N ASP A 52 -13.82 24.01 -27.46
CA ASP A 52 -14.71 22.84 -27.32
C ASP A 52 -14.42 21.94 -26.10
N THR A 53 -13.82 22.48 -25.04
CA THR A 53 -13.36 21.69 -23.90
C THR A 53 -14.46 20.87 -23.19
N LYS A 54 -14.34 19.54 -23.20
CA LYS A 54 -15.20 18.63 -22.41
C LYS A 54 -14.37 17.98 -21.30
N LYS A 55 -14.80 18.15 -20.04
CA LYS A 55 -14.27 17.43 -18.86
C LYS A 55 -12.72 17.44 -18.69
N THR A 56 -12.03 18.49 -19.19
CA THR A 56 -10.58 18.77 -19.17
C THR A 56 -9.74 18.40 -20.40
N LEU A 57 -10.35 17.97 -21.51
CA LEU A 57 -9.67 17.72 -22.80
C LEU A 57 -10.45 18.42 -23.94
N SER A 58 -9.75 19.09 -24.86
CA SER A 58 -10.31 19.51 -26.16
C SER A 58 -10.00 18.48 -27.24
N ASP A 59 -10.61 18.59 -28.41
CA ASP A 59 -10.50 17.60 -29.47
C ASP A 59 -9.18 17.66 -30.27
N GLY A 60 -8.44 18.76 -30.10
CA GLY A 60 -7.12 18.99 -30.68
C GLY A 60 -7.13 19.81 -31.97
N PHE A 61 -8.29 20.26 -32.45
CA PHE A 61 -8.44 21.17 -33.59
C PHE A 61 -8.76 22.59 -33.10
N GLY A 62 -7.99 23.57 -33.54
CA GLY A 62 -8.24 24.97 -33.16
C GLY A 62 -9.50 25.53 -33.83
N ASP A 63 -10.15 26.52 -33.20
CA ASP A 63 -11.42 27.14 -33.62
C ASP A 63 -11.47 27.56 -35.10
N VAL A 64 -10.32 27.81 -35.73
CA VAL A 64 -10.22 28.29 -37.12
C VAL A 64 -10.18 27.18 -38.16
N CYS A 65 -9.84 25.96 -37.77
CA CYS A 65 -9.75 24.79 -38.64
C CYS A 65 -10.66 23.65 -38.21
N ASP A 66 -11.32 23.79 -37.07
CA ASP A 66 -12.36 22.90 -36.57
C ASP A 66 -13.69 23.16 -37.30
N ASN A 67 -14.29 22.10 -37.84
CA ASN A 67 -15.61 22.15 -38.49
C ASN A 67 -16.78 22.14 -37.49
N CYS A 68 -16.51 21.98 -36.19
CA CYS A 68 -17.42 22.15 -35.08
C CYS A 68 -16.77 22.87 -33.86
N PRO A 69 -16.43 24.18 -33.96
CA PRO A 69 -15.62 24.94 -32.98
C PRO A 69 -16.09 24.97 -31.50
N LYS A 70 -17.22 24.38 -31.17
CA LYS A 70 -17.79 24.35 -29.82
C LYS A 70 -18.20 22.94 -29.38
N VAL A 71 -17.99 21.93 -30.21
CA VAL A 71 -18.47 20.57 -29.99
C VAL A 71 -17.32 19.61 -30.28
N PHE A 72 -16.77 19.01 -29.22
CA PHE A 72 -15.71 18.00 -29.29
C PHE A 72 -15.95 16.93 -30.37
N ASN A 73 -15.15 16.95 -31.44
CA ASN A 73 -15.25 16.03 -32.57
C ASN A 73 -13.87 15.73 -33.22
N PRO A 74 -13.02 14.94 -32.56
CA PRO A 74 -11.63 14.72 -32.99
C PRO A 74 -11.47 13.98 -34.33
N ASP A 75 -12.55 13.47 -34.91
CA ASP A 75 -12.59 12.82 -36.21
C ASP A 75 -12.90 13.80 -37.37
N GLN A 76 -13.38 15.01 -37.06
CA GLN A 76 -13.70 16.09 -38.00
C GLN A 76 -14.55 15.60 -39.18
N THR A 77 -15.49 14.69 -38.91
CA THR A 77 -16.38 14.12 -39.93
C THR A 77 -17.36 15.17 -40.45
N ASN A 78 -17.64 15.11 -41.76
CA ASN A 78 -18.61 15.95 -42.46
C ASN A 78 -19.14 15.12 -43.64
N THR A 79 -20.29 14.47 -43.46
CA THR A 79 -20.80 13.45 -44.38
C THR A 79 -21.40 14.04 -45.67
N ASP A 80 -21.96 15.25 -45.59
CA ASP A 80 -22.68 15.89 -46.69
C ASP A 80 -21.92 17.06 -47.35
N ASP A 81 -20.68 17.29 -46.91
CA ASP A 81 -19.73 18.30 -47.36
C ASP A 81 -20.25 19.75 -47.20
N ASP A 82 -21.10 20.01 -46.20
CA ASP A 82 -21.60 21.35 -45.90
C ASP A 82 -20.67 22.16 -44.96
N THR A 83 -21.09 23.32 -44.45
CA THR A 83 -20.22 24.16 -43.60
C THR A 83 -20.06 23.66 -42.16
N PHE A 84 -20.87 22.70 -41.71
CA PHE A 84 -20.87 22.16 -40.37
C PHE A 84 -20.36 20.72 -40.38
N GLY A 85 -19.57 20.34 -39.37
CA GLY A 85 -19.22 18.94 -39.17
C GLY A 85 -20.42 18.14 -38.66
N SER A 86 -20.45 16.84 -38.94
CA SER A 86 -21.56 15.95 -38.57
C SER A 86 -21.87 15.93 -37.07
N ALA A 87 -20.94 16.34 -36.21
CA ALA A 87 -21.14 16.43 -34.76
C ALA A 87 -21.96 17.65 -34.31
N CYS A 88 -22.00 18.72 -35.10
CA CYS A 88 -22.69 19.97 -34.78
C CYS A 88 -23.73 20.38 -35.83
N ASP A 89 -23.96 19.50 -36.81
CA ASP A 89 -24.94 19.64 -37.87
C ASP A 89 -26.27 19.00 -37.45
N ASN A 90 -27.37 19.75 -37.53
CA ASN A 90 -28.72 19.23 -37.27
C ASN A 90 -29.32 18.44 -38.46
N CYS A 91 -28.64 18.36 -39.60
CA CYS A 91 -28.92 17.41 -40.68
C CYS A 91 -27.63 16.77 -41.26
N PRO A 92 -26.93 15.88 -40.52
CA PRO A 92 -25.59 15.39 -40.88
C PRO A 92 -25.44 14.74 -42.27
N ASP A 93 -26.54 14.22 -42.83
CA ASP A 93 -26.58 13.54 -44.13
C ASP A 93 -27.21 14.39 -45.24
N ARG A 94 -27.63 15.63 -44.94
CA ARG A 94 -28.35 16.50 -45.88
C ARG A 94 -27.99 17.98 -45.69
N SER A 95 -27.20 18.48 -46.64
CA SER A 95 -26.69 19.86 -46.62
C SER A 95 -27.77 20.89 -46.32
N ASN A 96 -27.57 21.58 -45.20
CA ASN A 96 -28.40 22.67 -44.71
C ASN A 96 -27.52 23.74 -44.02
N PRO A 97 -26.78 24.56 -44.79
CA PRO A 97 -25.85 25.54 -44.23
C PRO A 97 -26.51 26.66 -43.39
N ASP A 98 -27.84 26.74 -43.38
CA ASP A 98 -28.58 27.67 -42.54
C ASP A 98 -28.99 27.10 -41.17
N GLN A 99 -28.83 25.78 -40.96
CA GLN A 99 -29.20 25.05 -39.75
C GLN A 99 -30.63 25.39 -39.29
N SER A 100 -31.54 25.53 -40.26
CA SER A 100 -32.97 25.79 -39.99
C SER A 100 -33.57 24.63 -39.20
N ASP A 101 -34.29 24.97 -38.12
CA ASP A 101 -34.96 24.06 -37.20
C ASP A 101 -36.14 24.83 -36.59
N SER A 102 -37.33 24.61 -37.15
CA SER A 102 -38.52 25.42 -36.92
C SER A 102 -39.15 25.15 -35.55
N ASP A 103 -39.04 23.94 -35.04
CA ASP A 103 -39.65 23.53 -33.78
C ASP A 103 -38.64 23.30 -32.63
N ASN A 104 -37.35 23.37 -32.93
CA ASN A 104 -36.20 23.30 -32.02
C ASN A 104 -36.01 21.93 -31.36
N ASP A 105 -36.32 20.85 -32.06
CA ASP A 105 -36.10 19.49 -31.55
C ASP A 105 -34.67 18.97 -31.78
N GLY A 106 -33.88 19.68 -32.60
CA GLY A 106 -32.49 19.37 -32.93
C GLY A 106 -32.31 18.58 -34.23
N VAL A 107 -33.37 18.33 -34.99
CA VAL A 107 -33.37 17.84 -36.37
C VAL A 107 -33.71 19.03 -37.28
N GLY A 108 -32.91 19.28 -38.31
CA GLY A 108 -33.14 20.44 -39.16
C GLY A 108 -34.35 20.27 -40.09
N ASP A 109 -35.05 21.35 -40.41
CA ASP A 109 -36.20 21.38 -41.34
C ASP A 109 -35.96 20.58 -42.64
N PRO A 110 -34.74 20.53 -43.21
CA PRO A 110 -34.47 19.73 -44.39
C PRO A 110 -34.51 18.20 -44.15
N CYS A 111 -34.16 17.71 -42.98
CA CYS A 111 -34.16 16.27 -42.70
C CYS A 111 -35.28 15.83 -41.76
N ASP A 112 -36.10 16.78 -41.30
CA ASP A 112 -37.24 16.55 -40.42
C ASP A 112 -38.49 16.05 -41.18
N ASN A 113 -39.02 14.89 -40.78
CA ASN A 113 -40.28 14.33 -41.29
C ASN A 113 -41.54 14.90 -40.61
N CYS A 114 -41.39 15.75 -39.58
CA CYS A 114 -42.42 16.61 -39.00
C CYS A 114 -41.91 18.03 -38.68
N PRO A 115 -41.62 18.89 -39.69
CA PRO A 115 -40.92 20.18 -39.53
C PRO A 115 -41.54 21.26 -38.61
N ASN A 116 -42.65 20.99 -37.92
CA ASN A 116 -43.28 21.95 -37.01
C ASN A 116 -43.71 21.31 -35.68
N ASP A 117 -43.50 20.00 -35.51
CA ASP A 117 -43.97 19.23 -34.37
C ASP A 117 -42.81 18.37 -33.83
N PRO A 118 -42.19 18.75 -32.68
CA PRO A 118 -40.93 18.18 -32.22
C PRO A 118 -40.94 16.64 -32.13
N ASN A 119 -40.04 15.99 -32.86
CA ASN A 119 -39.91 14.53 -32.97
C ASN A 119 -38.48 14.11 -33.32
N LYS A 120 -37.55 14.39 -32.40
CA LYS A 120 -36.11 14.13 -32.58
C LYS A 120 -35.74 12.69 -32.99
N ASP A 121 -36.57 11.71 -32.64
CA ASP A 121 -36.38 10.30 -33.00
C ASP A 121 -36.74 9.98 -34.46
N GLN A 122 -37.45 10.90 -35.14
CA GLN A 122 -37.85 10.82 -36.54
C GLN A 122 -38.59 9.52 -36.86
N LEU A 123 -39.36 9.01 -35.88
CA LEU A 123 -40.10 7.76 -36.04
C LEU A 123 -41.18 7.91 -37.12
N ASP A 124 -41.18 6.96 -38.05
CA ASP A 124 -42.11 6.83 -39.19
C ASP A 124 -42.46 5.34 -39.30
N SER A 125 -43.51 4.95 -38.58
CA SER A 125 -43.88 3.55 -38.33
C SER A 125 -44.30 2.82 -39.60
N ASP A 126 -44.88 3.53 -40.56
CA ASP A 126 -45.35 2.96 -41.82
C ASP A 126 -44.41 3.24 -43.03
N ASN A 127 -43.37 4.05 -42.80
CA ASN A 127 -42.33 4.45 -43.76
C ASN A 127 -42.88 5.22 -44.97
N ASP A 128 -43.93 6.04 -44.78
CA ASP A 128 -44.52 6.85 -45.86
C ASP A 128 -43.82 8.22 -46.06
N GLY A 129 -42.92 8.58 -45.16
CA GLY A 129 -42.15 9.83 -45.16
C GLY A 129 -42.76 10.96 -44.33
N VAL A 130 -43.88 10.72 -43.63
CA VAL A 130 -44.47 11.59 -42.61
C VAL A 130 -44.18 10.98 -41.23
N GLY A 131 -43.66 11.76 -40.30
CA GLY A 131 -43.39 11.23 -38.96
C GLY A 131 -44.67 10.99 -38.15
N ASP A 132 -44.62 10.00 -37.25
CA ASP A 132 -45.76 9.57 -36.43
C ASP A 132 -46.40 10.72 -35.63
N VAL A 133 -45.59 11.71 -35.21
CA VAL A 133 -46.02 12.85 -34.38
C VAL A 133 -46.96 13.79 -35.13
N CYS A 134 -46.75 13.99 -36.43
CA CYS A 134 -47.56 14.87 -37.27
C CYS A 134 -48.49 14.09 -38.21
N GLU A 135 -48.46 12.76 -38.14
CA GLU A 135 -49.31 11.89 -38.95
C GLU A 135 -50.78 11.96 -38.49
N GLN A 136 -51.68 12.13 -39.47
CA GLN A 136 -53.12 12.15 -39.27
C GLN A 136 -53.82 11.29 -40.32
N THR A 137 -53.75 9.97 -40.17
CA THR A 137 -54.40 9.01 -41.06
C THR A 137 -55.81 8.63 -40.59
N LEU A 138 -56.64 8.23 -41.56
CA LEU A 138 -58.11 8.14 -41.45
C LEU A 138 -58.56 6.67 -41.31
N VAL A 139 -58.86 6.17 -40.11
CA VAL A 139 -59.61 4.91 -39.98
C VAL A 139 -61.11 5.13 -40.22
N PRO A 140 -61.76 4.39 -41.13
CA PRO A 140 -63.21 4.40 -41.26
C PRO A 140 -63.86 3.86 -39.98
N LEU A 141 -64.94 4.52 -39.52
CA LEU A 141 -65.68 4.20 -38.29
C LEU A 141 -66.19 2.74 -38.18
N ASP A 142 -66.17 2.00 -39.29
CA ASP A 142 -66.71 0.66 -39.44
C ASP A 142 -65.76 -0.44 -38.91
N SER A 143 -64.54 -0.09 -38.49
CA SER A 143 -63.50 -1.03 -38.01
C SER A 143 -63.40 -1.15 -36.47
N LEU A 144 -64.11 -0.30 -35.71
CA LEU A 144 -64.01 -0.29 -34.24
C LEU A 144 -64.89 -1.38 -33.59
N PRO A 145 -64.39 -2.13 -32.59
CA PRO A 145 -65.21 -3.06 -31.83
C PRO A 145 -66.21 -2.31 -30.94
N ASP A 146 -67.51 -2.50 -31.25
CA ASP A 146 -68.72 -2.13 -30.48
C ASP A 146 -68.57 -0.98 -29.47
N VAL A 147 -68.38 0.25 -29.96
CA VAL A 147 -68.60 1.44 -29.14
C VAL A 147 -70.10 1.74 -29.10
N GLU A 148 -70.76 1.37 -28.00
CA GLU A 148 -72.09 1.90 -27.66
C GLU A 148 -71.96 3.39 -27.26
N VAL A 149 -71.71 4.28 -28.23
CA VAL A 149 -71.75 5.74 -28.00
C VAL A 149 -73.21 6.17 -27.88
N MET A 150 -73.74 6.15 -26.66
CA MET A 150 -74.74 7.14 -26.29
C MET A 150 -73.99 8.41 -25.88
N VAL A 151 -74.06 9.44 -26.75
CA VAL A 151 -74.14 10.90 -26.49
C VAL A 151 -73.55 11.63 -27.70
N ASP A 152 -74.44 12.15 -28.57
CA ASP A 152 -74.34 13.39 -29.37
C ASP A 152 -73.00 13.82 -30.02
N ALA A 153 -72.10 12.89 -30.35
CA ALA A 153 -70.89 13.21 -31.11
C ALA A 153 -71.20 13.34 -32.61
N LYS A 154 -70.73 14.43 -33.20
CA LYS A 154 -70.83 14.74 -34.63
C LYS A 154 -70.35 13.56 -35.49
N PRO A 155 -70.96 13.30 -36.67
CA PRO A 155 -70.38 12.36 -37.62
C PRO A 155 -69.05 12.95 -38.12
N ASN A 156 -67.99 12.14 -38.13
CA ASN A 156 -66.58 12.48 -38.39
C ASN A 156 -65.72 12.71 -37.13
N VAL A 157 -65.69 11.74 -36.22
CA VAL A 157 -64.53 11.58 -35.33
C VAL A 157 -63.54 10.70 -36.07
N THR A 158 -62.46 11.31 -36.54
CA THR A 158 -61.27 10.61 -37.03
C THR A 158 -60.45 10.19 -35.82
N LEU A 159 -60.05 8.91 -35.75
CA LEU A 159 -59.04 8.45 -34.80
C LEU A 159 -57.76 8.19 -35.60
N ALA A 160 -56.61 8.50 -35.01
CA ALA A 160 -55.31 8.16 -35.59
C ALA A 160 -55.08 6.64 -35.51
N ASP A 161 -54.35 6.12 -36.50
CA ASP A 161 -53.92 4.71 -36.65
C ASP A 161 -52.50 4.76 -37.22
N THR A 162 -51.53 4.88 -36.31
CA THR A 162 -50.12 5.18 -36.61
C THR A 162 -49.43 4.02 -37.34
N ASP A 163 -49.71 2.78 -36.95
CA ASP A 163 -49.06 1.63 -37.57
C ASP A 163 -49.88 1.01 -38.71
N HIS A 164 -51.11 1.47 -38.96
CA HIS A 164 -51.99 1.00 -40.04
C HIS A 164 -52.32 -0.50 -39.98
N ASP A 165 -52.46 -1.04 -38.78
CA ASP A 165 -52.90 -2.42 -38.57
C ASP A 165 -54.44 -2.56 -38.57
N GLY A 166 -55.15 -1.43 -38.52
CA GLY A 166 -56.61 -1.33 -38.50
C GLY A 166 -57.20 -1.16 -37.11
N VAL A 167 -56.38 -1.00 -36.06
CA VAL A 167 -56.75 -0.66 -34.69
C VAL A 167 -56.36 0.80 -34.44
N ALA A 168 -57.30 1.59 -33.92
CA ALA A 168 -57.01 2.99 -33.64
C ALA A 168 -56.07 3.14 -32.43
N ASN A 169 -55.17 4.13 -32.46
CA ASN A 169 -54.14 4.40 -31.43
C ASN A 169 -54.62 4.34 -29.98
N ILE A 170 -55.87 4.72 -29.70
CA ILE A 170 -56.45 4.72 -28.34
C ILE A 170 -56.83 3.34 -27.81
N TYR A 171 -56.88 2.34 -28.70
CA TYR A 171 -57.21 0.95 -28.41
C TYR A 171 -56.08 -0.02 -28.78
N ASP A 172 -55.02 0.50 -29.38
CA ASP A 172 -53.90 -0.26 -29.85
C ASP A 172 -52.84 -0.43 -28.74
N ASN A 173 -52.61 -1.67 -28.31
CA ASN A 173 -51.59 -2.02 -27.34
C ASN A 173 -50.19 -2.20 -27.94
N CYS A 174 -50.01 -1.96 -29.24
CA CYS A 174 -48.72 -1.81 -29.91
C CYS A 174 -48.75 -0.71 -30.98
N LEU A 175 -48.93 0.54 -30.56
CA LEU A 175 -49.08 1.75 -31.37
C LEU A 175 -48.20 1.89 -32.64
N HIS A 176 -47.01 1.29 -32.64
CA HIS A 176 -46.00 1.40 -33.70
C HIS A 176 -45.68 0.05 -34.38
N VAL A 177 -46.35 -1.04 -33.98
CA VAL A 177 -46.04 -2.41 -34.41
C VAL A 177 -47.32 -3.19 -34.69
N LYS A 178 -47.59 -3.39 -35.98
CA LYS A 178 -48.81 -4.05 -36.48
C LYS A 178 -49.17 -5.31 -35.71
N ASN A 179 -50.28 -5.27 -34.98
CA ASN A 179 -50.76 -6.38 -34.17
C ASN A 179 -52.29 -6.40 -34.05
N ALA A 180 -52.99 -6.47 -35.19
CA ALA A 180 -54.45 -6.44 -35.25
C ALA A 180 -55.19 -7.49 -34.40
N ASP A 181 -54.50 -8.50 -33.87
CA ASP A 181 -55.05 -9.47 -32.92
C ASP A 181 -55.07 -9.00 -31.45
N GLN A 182 -54.29 -7.95 -31.12
CA GLN A 182 -54.20 -7.27 -29.83
C GLN A 182 -53.94 -8.23 -28.66
N VAL A 183 -53.24 -9.35 -28.91
CA VAL A 183 -52.97 -10.35 -27.86
C VAL A 183 -51.97 -9.79 -26.86
N ASP A 184 -52.34 -9.80 -25.58
CA ASP A 184 -51.53 -9.40 -24.43
C ASP A 184 -51.63 -10.51 -23.37
N SER A 185 -50.53 -11.22 -23.12
CA SER A 185 -50.55 -12.46 -22.32
C SER A 185 -50.48 -12.19 -20.82
N ASP A 186 -49.72 -11.19 -20.40
CA ASP A 186 -49.48 -10.87 -18.98
C ASP A 186 -50.28 -9.65 -18.49
N HIS A 187 -51.01 -8.99 -19.40
CA HIS A 187 -51.94 -7.91 -19.17
C HIS A 187 -51.27 -6.65 -18.60
N ASP A 188 -50.06 -6.34 -19.08
CA ASP A 188 -49.32 -5.16 -18.67
C ASP A 188 -49.66 -3.89 -19.48
N GLY A 189 -50.37 -4.07 -20.60
CA GLY A 189 -50.78 -2.99 -21.50
C GLY A 189 -49.96 -2.89 -22.79
N PHE A 190 -48.91 -3.68 -22.94
CA PHE A 190 -48.18 -3.88 -24.19
C PHE A 190 -48.58 -5.21 -24.83
N GLY A 191 -48.92 -5.19 -26.12
CA GLY A 191 -49.25 -6.43 -26.83
C GLY A 191 -48.01 -7.30 -27.04
N ASN A 192 -48.19 -8.62 -27.14
CA ASN A 192 -47.13 -9.61 -27.38
C ASN A 192 -46.21 -9.31 -28.59
N ALA A 193 -46.66 -8.46 -29.53
CA ALA A 193 -45.91 -8.05 -30.70
C ALA A 193 -44.83 -6.99 -30.40
N CYS A 194 -45.05 -6.17 -29.38
CA CYS A 194 -44.16 -5.07 -28.96
C CYS A 194 -43.70 -5.21 -27.50
N ASP A 195 -44.16 -6.22 -26.78
CA ASP A 195 -43.75 -6.51 -25.40
C ASP A 195 -42.41 -7.26 -25.36
N ASN A 196 -41.40 -6.62 -24.76
CA ASN A 196 -40.05 -7.16 -24.56
C ASN A 196 -39.96 -8.18 -23.41
N CYS A 197 -41.05 -8.42 -22.67
CA CYS A 197 -41.19 -9.49 -21.70
C CYS A 197 -42.58 -10.13 -21.70
N LYS A 198 -43.03 -10.59 -22.88
CA LYS A 198 -44.31 -11.29 -23.22
C LYS A 198 -45.08 -12.09 -22.16
N ASN A 199 -44.44 -12.59 -21.10
CA ASN A 199 -45.07 -13.40 -20.06
C ASN A 199 -44.82 -12.87 -18.64
N SER A 200 -44.26 -11.67 -18.49
CA SER A 200 -43.75 -11.12 -17.24
C SER A 200 -44.05 -9.63 -17.14
N TYR A 201 -45.18 -9.31 -16.48
CA TYR A 201 -45.71 -7.95 -16.30
C TYR A 201 -44.63 -6.86 -16.11
N ASN A 202 -44.47 -5.99 -17.12
CA ASN A 202 -43.45 -4.96 -17.17
C ASN A 202 -43.93 -3.71 -17.96
N PRO A 203 -44.91 -2.96 -17.43
CA PRO A 203 -45.53 -1.84 -18.14
C PRO A 203 -44.60 -0.64 -18.39
N ASP A 204 -43.35 -0.68 -17.91
CA ASP A 204 -42.32 0.30 -18.22
C ASP A 204 -41.42 -0.11 -19.40
N GLN A 205 -41.50 -1.36 -19.86
CA GLN A 205 -40.75 -1.94 -20.97
C GLN A 205 -39.24 -1.62 -20.91
N LYS A 206 -38.71 -1.49 -19.70
CA LYS A 206 -37.32 -1.09 -19.48
C LYS A 206 -36.38 -2.19 -20.00
N ASN A 207 -35.40 -1.77 -20.81
CA ASN A 207 -34.26 -2.60 -21.19
C ASN A 207 -32.98 -1.76 -21.02
N SER A 208 -32.07 -2.22 -20.15
CA SER A 208 -30.92 -1.45 -19.67
C SER A 208 -29.62 -1.81 -20.35
N ASP A 209 -29.56 -2.99 -20.97
CA ASP A 209 -28.38 -3.46 -21.65
C ASP A 209 -28.10 -2.66 -22.95
N ILE A 210 -26.87 -2.75 -23.44
CA ILE A 210 -26.56 -2.22 -24.77
C ILE A 210 -25.48 -3.08 -25.41
N GLY A 211 -25.82 -3.69 -26.54
CA GLY A 211 -24.92 -4.53 -27.31
C GLY A 211 -24.79 -4.10 -28.76
N GLN A 212 -23.85 -4.72 -29.45
CA GLN A 212 -23.55 -4.40 -30.83
C GLN A 212 -24.21 -5.40 -31.78
N LYS A 213 -25.27 -4.97 -32.48
CA LYS A 213 -25.96 -5.77 -33.49
C LYS A 213 -25.42 -5.43 -34.87
N CYS A 214 -24.74 -6.39 -35.49
CA CYS A 214 -24.08 -6.19 -36.79
C CYS A 214 -24.83 -6.87 -37.94
N ASN A 215 -25.04 -6.13 -39.03
CA ASN A 215 -25.41 -6.66 -40.33
C ASN A 215 -24.25 -6.44 -41.32
N GLY A 216 -23.32 -7.40 -41.36
CA GLY A 216 -22.08 -7.25 -42.11
C GLY A 216 -21.10 -6.30 -41.43
N GLN A 217 -20.68 -5.23 -42.12
CA GLN A 217 -19.77 -4.21 -41.57
C GLN A 217 -20.50 -3.09 -40.79
N TYR A 218 -21.81 -2.99 -40.91
CA TYR A 218 -22.62 -1.99 -40.21
C TYR A 218 -23.10 -2.58 -38.90
N CYS A 219 -22.74 -1.93 -37.81
CA CYS A 219 -23.11 -2.32 -36.47
C CYS A 219 -23.76 -1.14 -35.77
N ILE A 220 -24.90 -1.38 -35.13
CA ILE A 220 -25.61 -0.40 -34.31
C ILE A 220 -25.59 -0.86 -32.86
N LEU A 221 -25.57 0.10 -31.94
CA LEU A 221 -25.73 -0.15 -30.52
C LEU A 221 -27.22 -0.20 -30.22
N VAL A 222 -27.69 -1.36 -29.78
CA VAL A 222 -29.08 -1.59 -29.42
C VAL A 222 -29.13 -2.48 -28.19
N PRO A 223 -30.15 -2.33 -27.33
CA PRO A 223 -30.43 -3.33 -26.31
C PRO A 223 -30.78 -4.67 -26.95
N ASP A 224 -30.76 -5.75 -26.17
CA ASP A 224 -31.22 -7.05 -26.63
C ASP A 224 -32.77 -7.12 -26.73
N SER A 225 -33.29 -8.32 -27.01
CA SER A 225 -34.73 -8.53 -27.18
C SER A 225 -35.50 -8.77 -25.87
N PHE A 226 -34.84 -8.76 -24.71
CA PHE A 226 -35.43 -9.12 -23.41
C PHE A 226 -35.39 -7.93 -22.44
N GLY A 227 -36.56 -7.50 -21.96
CA GLY A 227 -36.59 -6.44 -20.95
C GLY A 227 -36.00 -6.88 -19.60
N ASP A 228 -35.58 -5.92 -18.77
CA ASP A 228 -34.95 -6.12 -17.46
C ASP A 228 -35.69 -7.13 -16.54
N LYS A 229 -37.00 -7.31 -16.74
CA LYS A 229 -37.85 -8.18 -15.93
C LYS A 229 -37.75 -9.65 -16.26
N CYS A 230 -37.37 -9.98 -17.50
CA CYS A 230 -37.29 -11.34 -18.00
C CYS A 230 -35.89 -11.71 -18.49
N ASP A 231 -35.01 -10.72 -18.59
CA ASP A 231 -33.60 -10.89 -18.87
C ASP A 231 -32.85 -11.47 -17.65
N ASN A 232 -32.06 -12.53 -17.88
CA ASN A 232 -31.19 -13.11 -16.86
C ASN A 232 -29.81 -12.42 -16.76
N CYS A 233 -29.53 -11.41 -17.59
CA CYS A 233 -28.42 -10.46 -17.45
C CYS A 233 -28.86 -9.01 -17.80
N PRO A 234 -29.71 -8.35 -16.96
CA PRO A 234 -30.33 -7.06 -17.29
C PRO A 234 -29.40 -5.90 -17.69
N ASP A 235 -28.14 -5.97 -17.29
CA ASP A 235 -27.13 -4.92 -17.55
C ASP A 235 -26.09 -5.35 -18.61
N ASP A 236 -26.11 -6.61 -19.06
CA ASP A 236 -25.10 -7.20 -19.95
C ASP A 236 -25.74 -7.92 -21.15
N TYR A 237 -25.48 -7.43 -22.36
CA TYR A 237 -26.11 -7.91 -23.58
C TYR A 237 -25.98 -9.42 -23.83
N ASN A 238 -27.12 -10.13 -23.88
CA ASN A 238 -27.16 -11.60 -24.03
C ASN A 238 -28.44 -12.12 -24.73
N GLU A 239 -28.52 -11.91 -26.05
CA GLU A 239 -29.66 -12.34 -26.89
C GLU A 239 -30.06 -13.84 -26.80
N ASP A 240 -29.16 -14.74 -26.39
CA ASP A 240 -29.47 -16.17 -26.26
C ASP A 240 -29.99 -16.60 -24.89
N GLN A 241 -29.96 -15.69 -23.90
CA GLN A 241 -30.40 -15.92 -22.52
C GLN A 241 -29.85 -17.22 -21.93
N ALA A 242 -28.63 -17.60 -22.33
CA ALA A 242 -28.05 -18.87 -21.92
C ALA A 242 -27.70 -18.83 -20.42
N ASP A 243 -28.14 -19.85 -19.69
CA ASP A 243 -27.88 -20.06 -18.26
C ASP A 243 -27.50 -21.54 -18.09
N PHE A 244 -26.19 -21.79 -18.04
CA PHE A 244 -25.61 -23.13 -18.15
C PHE A 244 -25.89 -23.97 -16.91
N ASP A 245 -25.79 -23.39 -15.73
CA ASP A 245 -25.96 -24.12 -14.48
C ASP A 245 -27.40 -24.07 -13.95
N SER A 246 -28.25 -23.18 -14.46
CA SER A 246 -29.65 -22.96 -14.09
C SER A 246 -29.83 -22.39 -12.69
N ASP A 247 -29.04 -21.38 -12.33
CA ASP A 247 -29.17 -20.62 -11.09
C ASP A 247 -29.98 -19.33 -11.23
N GLY A 248 -30.34 -18.95 -12.47
CA GLY A 248 -31.13 -17.76 -12.80
C GLY A 248 -30.30 -16.54 -13.24
N ILE A 249 -28.98 -16.64 -13.28
CA ILE A 249 -28.06 -15.64 -13.81
C ILE A 249 -27.55 -16.13 -15.18
N GLY A 250 -27.50 -15.25 -16.18
CA GLY A 250 -27.05 -15.63 -17.52
C GLY A 250 -25.53 -15.78 -17.58
N ASN A 251 -25.05 -16.66 -18.46
CA ASN A 251 -23.63 -17.01 -18.61
C ASN A 251 -22.69 -15.81 -18.80
N VAL A 252 -23.17 -14.71 -19.38
CA VAL A 252 -22.36 -13.52 -19.69
C VAL A 252 -22.07 -12.71 -18.42
N CYS A 253 -23.00 -12.70 -17.47
CA CYS A 253 -22.92 -11.94 -16.23
C CYS A 253 -22.73 -12.84 -14.99
N ASP A 254 -22.57 -14.15 -15.19
CA ASP A 254 -22.37 -15.14 -14.12
C ASP A 254 -20.87 -15.32 -13.79
N ASN A 255 -20.48 -14.87 -12.59
CA ASN A 255 -19.13 -15.01 -12.05
C ASN A 255 -18.76 -16.45 -11.65
N CYS A 256 -19.71 -17.40 -11.74
CA CYS A 256 -19.49 -18.83 -11.63
C CYS A 256 -20.35 -19.64 -12.63
N TYR A 257 -20.24 -19.34 -13.93
CA TYR A 257 -21.08 -19.94 -15.01
C TYR A 257 -21.32 -21.47 -15.01
N TYR A 258 -20.56 -22.26 -14.26
CA TYR A 258 -20.68 -23.72 -14.14
C TYR A 258 -21.06 -24.23 -12.74
N VAL A 259 -21.23 -23.35 -11.75
CA VAL A 259 -21.56 -23.66 -10.36
C VAL A 259 -22.59 -22.67 -9.82
N LYS A 260 -23.78 -23.19 -9.49
CA LYS A 260 -24.91 -22.37 -9.04
C LYS A 260 -24.56 -21.45 -7.90
N ASN A 261 -24.72 -20.15 -8.10
CA ASN A 261 -24.44 -19.14 -7.10
C ASN A 261 -25.31 -17.89 -7.32
N SER A 262 -26.64 -18.02 -7.26
CA SER A 262 -27.62 -16.96 -7.56
C SER A 262 -27.45 -15.61 -6.83
N TYR A 263 -26.58 -15.53 -5.82
CA TYR A 263 -26.24 -14.30 -5.10
C TYR A 263 -25.00 -13.58 -5.65
N GLN A 264 -24.24 -14.22 -6.54
CA GLN A 264 -23.06 -13.69 -7.23
C GLN A 264 -22.07 -13.03 -6.24
N ILE A 265 -21.87 -13.68 -5.10
CA ILE A 265 -20.96 -13.19 -4.06
C ILE A 265 -19.53 -13.38 -4.59
N ASP A 266 -18.75 -12.31 -4.52
CA ASP A 266 -17.33 -12.22 -4.85
C ASP A 266 -16.70 -11.31 -3.79
N ILE A 267 -16.12 -11.91 -2.74
CA ILE A 267 -15.64 -11.18 -1.56
C ILE A 267 -14.39 -10.36 -1.87
N ASP A 268 -13.49 -10.86 -2.71
CA ASP A 268 -12.21 -10.23 -2.99
C ASP A 268 -12.20 -9.34 -4.25
N GLY A 269 -13.26 -9.43 -5.06
CA GLY A 269 -13.51 -8.59 -6.22
C GLY A 269 -12.64 -8.94 -7.41
N ASP A 270 -12.21 -10.20 -7.54
CA ASP A 270 -11.35 -10.64 -8.63
C ASP A 270 -12.11 -11.08 -9.89
N GLY A 271 -13.44 -11.18 -9.79
CA GLY A 271 -14.35 -11.55 -10.87
C GLY A 271 -14.73 -13.02 -10.93
N LYS A 272 -14.25 -13.87 -10.02
CA LYS A 272 -14.77 -15.22 -9.78
C LYS A 272 -15.66 -15.21 -8.54
N GLY A 273 -16.82 -15.88 -8.59
CA GLY A 273 -17.68 -15.98 -7.42
C GLY A 273 -17.12 -16.96 -6.37
N ASP A 274 -17.40 -16.71 -5.09
CA ASP A 274 -16.91 -17.50 -3.95
C ASP A 274 -17.20 -19.01 -4.07
N GLU A 275 -18.28 -19.41 -4.75
CA GLU A 275 -18.70 -20.82 -4.89
C GLU A 275 -17.82 -21.60 -5.89
N CYS A 276 -17.14 -20.91 -6.81
CA CYS A 276 -16.25 -21.50 -7.80
C CYS A 276 -14.82 -20.97 -7.73
N ASP A 277 -14.57 -20.01 -6.85
CA ASP A 277 -13.26 -19.50 -6.56
C ASP A 277 -12.51 -20.39 -5.56
N LYS A 278 -11.21 -20.57 -5.82
CA LYS A 278 -10.31 -21.33 -4.97
C LYS A 278 -9.62 -20.46 -3.93
N CYS A 279 -9.61 -19.14 -4.12
CA CYS A 279 -9.05 -18.18 -3.20
C CYS A 279 -10.08 -17.13 -2.75
N PRO A 280 -11.24 -17.47 -2.13
CA PRO A 280 -12.38 -16.54 -1.96
C PRO A 280 -12.13 -15.28 -1.12
N LEU A 281 -10.92 -15.12 -0.55
CA LEU A 281 -10.53 -14.00 0.29
C LEU A 281 -9.34 -13.22 -0.29
N VAL A 282 -8.76 -13.66 -1.42
CA VAL A 282 -7.52 -13.13 -1.98
C VAL A 282 -7.55 -13.21 -3.51
N ALA A 283 -7.65 -12.05 -4.14
CA ALA A 283 -7.73 -11.93 -5.60
C ALA A 283 -6.56 -12.60 -6.33
N ASP A 284 -6.84 -13.67 -7.08
CA ASP A 284 -5.84 -14.65 -7.58
C ASP A 284 -5.55 -14.53 -9.08
N GLN A 285 -5.54 -13.31 -9.63
CA GLN A 285 -5.46 -13.04 -11.08
C GLN A 285 -4.33 -13.75 -11.82
N SER A 286 -3.24 -14.11 -11.11
CA SER A 286 -2.07 -14.77 -11.67
C SER A 286 -2.34 -16.24 -12.06
N ASN A 287 -3.29 -16.91 -11.38
CA ASN A 287 -3.57 -18.36 -11.48
C ASN A 287 -2.29 -19.22 -11.49
N VAL A 288 -1.23 -18.78 -10.82
CA VAL A 288 0.00 -19.55 -10.68
C VAL A 288 -0.21 -20.58 -9.58
N ASP A 289 0.20 -21.81 -9.84
CA ASP A 289 0.10 -22.94 -8.92
C ASP A 289 1.46 -23.68 -8.99
N THR A 290 2.36 -23.33 -8.07
CA THR A 290 3.77 -23.70 -8.07
C THR A 290 3.98 -25.18 -7.81
N ASP A 291 3.14 -25.79 -6.98
CA ASP A 291 3.27 -27.21 -6.59
C ASP A 291 2.22 -28.14 -7.25
N SER A 292 1.31 -27.56 -8.03
CA SER A 292 0.28 -28.25 -8.82
C SER A 292 -0.72 -29.03 -7.97
N ASP A 293 -1.00 -28.57 -6.76
CA ASP A 293 -1.99 -29.17 -5.87
C ASP A 293 -3.43 -28.70 -6.14
N GLY A 294 -3.56 -27.65 -6.95
CA GLY A 294 -4.81 -27.05 -7.35
C GLY A 294 -5.17 -25.77 -6.59
N VAL A 295 -4.40 -25.33 -5.60
CA VAL A 295 -4.55 -24.06 -4.88
C VAL A 295 -3.60 -23.03 -5.49
N PRO A 296 -4.06 -21.84 -5.88
CA PRO A 296 -3.19 -20.79 -6.39
C PRO A 296 -2.20 -20.27 -5.34
N ASP A 297 -0.98 -19.94 -5.77
CA ASP A 297 0.13 -19.41 -4.94
C ASP A 297 -0.27 -18.21 -4.08
N ASP A 298 -1.22 -17.40 -4.55
CA ASP A 298 -1.68 -16.18 -3.87
C ASP A 298 -2.43 -16.49 -2.56
N CYS A 299 -3.02 -17.69 -2.43
CA CYS A 299 -3.70 -18.16 -1.23
C CYS A 299 -3.21 -19.52 -0.70
N ASP A 300 -2.16 -20.07 -1.29
CA ASP A 300 -1.57 -21.34 -0.87
C ASP A 300 -0.67 -21.16 0.37
N ASN A 301 -1.12 -21.69 1.51
CA ASN A 301 -0.38 -21.66 2.77
C ASN A 301 0.86 -22.59 2.78
N CYS A 302 1.09 -23.35 1.70
CA CYS A 302 2.27 -24.17 1.48
C CYS A 302 2.79 -24.19 0.03
N LEU A 303 3.06 -23.02 -0.55
CA LEU A 303 3.61 -22.74 -1.90
C LEU A 303 4.45 -23.80 -2.67
N THR A 304 5.18 -24.68 -1.98
CA THR A 304 6.06 -25.69 -2.62
C THR A 304 5.76 -27.13 -2.21
N ILE A 305 4.75 -27.37 -1.36
CA ILE A 305 4.40 -28.67 -0.80
C ILE A 305 2.89 -28.87 -0.90
N SER A 306 2.51 -29.73 -1.85
CA SER A 306 1.12 -30.02 -2.16
C SER A 306 0.29 -30.38 -0.93
N ASN A 307 -0.71 -29.55 -0.65
CA ASN A 307 -1.67 -29.68 0.44
C ASN A 307 -3.05 -29.12 0.03
N PRO A 308 -3.80 -29.79 -0.88
CA PRO A 308 -5.03 -29.24 -1.47
C PRO A 308 -6.16 -28.89 -0.48
N ASN A 309 -6.07 -29.35 0.77
CA ASN A 309 -7.05 -29.08 1.82
C ASN A 309 -6.70 -27.86 2.68
N GLN A 310 -5.50 -27.29 2.51
CA GLN A 310 -5.04 -26.07 3.18
C GLN A 310 -5.26 -26.12 4.71
N GLU A 311 -5.00 -27.29 5.32
CA GLU A 311 -5.08 -27.45 6.78
C GLU A 311 -4.03 -26.54 7.44
N ASP A 312 -4.48 -25.72 8.38
CA ASP A 312 -3.68 -24.79 9.20
C ASP A 312 -4.32 -24.78 10.59
N GLN A 313 -3.82 -25.65 11.48
CA GLN A 313 -4.47 -25.92 12.75
C GLN A 313 -4.34 -24.77 13.76
N ASP A 314 -3.29 -23.96 13.67
CA ASP A 314 -3.05 -22.87 14.61
C ASP A 314 -3.36 -21.48 14.04
N GLY A 315 -3.55 -21.37 12.73
CA GLY A 315 -4.01 -20.17 12.03
C GLY A 315 -2.91 -19.13 11.84
N ASP A 316 -1.65 -19.54 11.77
CA ASP A 316 -0.52 -18.63 11.57
C ASP A 316 -0.23 -18.27 10.11
N GLY A 317 -0.95 -18.91 9.18
CA GLY A 317 -0.83 -18.71 7.74
C GLY A 317 0.13 -19.67 7.05
N PHE A 318 0.69 -20.64 7.76
CA PHE A 318 1.45 -21.75 7.20
C PHE A 318 0.67 -23.06 7.32
N GLY A 319 0.56 -23.81 6.23
CA GLY A 319 -0.18 -25.06 6.27
C GLY A 319 0.57 -26.15 7.05
N ASP A 320 -0.18 -27.02 7.73
CA ASP A 320 0.33 -28.14 8.54
C ASP A 320 1.33 -29.02 7.78
N ALA A 321 1.25 -29.07 6.45
CA ALA A 321 2.13 -29.85 5.57
C ALA A 321 3.55 -29.28 5.44
N CYS A 322 3.71 -27.97 5.57
CA CYS A 322 4.96 -27.24 5.42
C CYS A 322 5.32 -26.40 6.65
N ASP A 323 4.51 -26.50 7.69
CA ASP A 323 4.77 -25.95 9.00
C ASP A 323 5.58 -26.94 9.85
N LYS A 324 6.62 -26.42 10.51
CA LYS A 324 7.46 -27.18 11.44
C LYS A 324 6.85 -27.22 12.84
N CYS A 325 5.91 -26.33 13.15
CA CYS A 325 5.17 -26.28 14.40
C CYS A 325 3.63 -26.27 14.22
N PRO A 326 2.99 -27.30 13.58
CA PRO A 326 1.56 -27.29 13.16
C PRO A 326 0.47 -27.09 14.22
N GLY A 327 0.80 -26.80 15.47
CA GLY A 327 -0.17 -26.54 16.53
C GLY A 327 0.23 -25.36 17.41
N VAL A 328 1.21 -24.57 16.99
CA VAL A 328 1.77 -23.44 17.73
C VAL A 328 2.10 -22.32 16.76
N VAL A 329 1.27 -21.27 16.78
CA VAL A 329 1.49 -20.04 16.00
C VAL A 329 2.93 -19.54 16.14
N ASP A 330 3.66 -19.51 15.03
CA ASP A 330 5.08 -19.16 15.04
C ASP A 330 5.47 -18.08 14.01
N GLN A 331 6.77 -17.77 13.94
CA GLN A 331 7.34 -16.81 12.98
C GLN A 331 8.53 -17.41 12.22
N ARG A 332 8.62 -18.74 12.14
CA ARG A 332 9.70 -19.51 11.50
C ARG A 332 11.12 -19.14 11.93
N PHE A 333 11.32 -18.97 13.23
CA PHE A 333 12.66 -18.77 13.79
C PHE A 333 13.22 -20.10 14.28
N ASP A 334 14.29 -20.56 13.65
CA ASP A 334 15.05 -21.76 14.03
C ASP A 334 16.45 -21.31 14.47
N THR A 335 16.63 -21.11 15.78
CA THR A 335 17.81 -20.42 16.33
C THR A 335 19.08 -21.26 16.29
N ASP A 336 18.95 -22.58 16.34
CA ASP A 336 20.08 -23.50 16.31
C ASP A 336 20.19 -24.32 15.01
N SER A 337 19.26 -24.12 14.09
CA SER A 337 19.23 -24.67 12.73
C SER A 337 19.09 -26.20 12.69
N ASP A 338 18.35 -26.78 13.63
CA ASP A 338 18.14 -28.21 13.71
C ASP A 338 16.94 -28.72 12.88
N GLY A 339 16.10 -27.79 12.41
CA GLY A 339 14.91 -28.08 11.59
C GLY A 339 13.58 -27.89 12.32
N ILE A 340 13.59 -27.52 13.60
CA ILE A 340 12.39 -27.26 14.42
C ILE A 340 12.39 -25.78 14.79
N ASP A 341 11.24 -25.14 14.68
CA ASP A 341 11.16 -23.70 14.97
C ASP A 341 11.01 -23.49 16.49
N ASN A 342 11.62 -22.42 16.99
CA ASN A 342 11.75 -22.08 18.41
C ASN A 342 10.45 -22.17 19.23
N ALA A 343 9.29 -21.99 18.58
CA ALA A 343 8.00 -21.99 19.24
C ALA A 343 7.59 -23.38 19.72
N CYS A 344 8.04 -24.44 19.03
CA CYS A 344 7.81 -25.84 19.41
C CYS A 344 9.11 -26.60 19.72
N ASP A 345 10.26 -25.93 19.69
CA ASP A 345 11.55 -26.48 20.08
C ASP A 345 11.77 -26.42 21.60
N ASN A 346 11.77 -27.58 22.26
CA ASN A 346 12.03 -27.71 23.69
C ASN A 346 13.49 -27.45 24.08
N CYS A 347 14.40 -27.26 23.10
CA CYS A 347 15.76 -26.78 23.30
C CYS A 347 16.23 -25.78 22.24
N PHE A 348 15.49 -24.70 22.00
CA PHE A 348 15.73 -23.68 20.95
C PHE A 348 17.16 -23.11 20.73
N ASN A 349 18.16 -23.38 21.58
CA ASN A 349 19.56 -22.99 21.36
C ASN A 349 20.53 -24.18 21.22
N VAL A 350 20.05 -25.42 21.30
CA VAL A 350 20.84 -26.65 21.31
C VAL A 350 20.17 -27.68 20.39
N PRO A 351 20.76 -27.98 19.22
CA PRO A 351 20.11 -28.80 18.21
C PRO A 351 19.68 -30.19 18.74
N ASN A 352 18.40 -30.48 18.69
CA ASN A 352 17.79 -31.72 19.19
C ASN A 352 16.50 -32.10 18.43
N LEU A 353 16.65 -32.42 17.14
CA LEU A 353 15.55 -32.85 16.24
C LEU A 353 14.61 -33.96 16.79
N ASP A 354 15.02 -34.75 17.79
CA ASP A 354 14.16 -35.77 18.39
C ASP A 354 13.21 -35.25 19.48
N GLN A 355 13.41 -34.01 19.92
CA GLN A 355 12.60 -33.28 20.92
C GLN A 355 12.31 -34.12 22.15
N LYS A 356 13.27 -34.98 22.53
CA LYS A 356 13.06 -35.91 23.62
C LYS A 356 13.02 -35.13 24.94
N ASP A 357 11.94 -35.32 25.69
CA ASP A 357 11.73 -34.77 27.02
C ASP A 357 11.29 -35.94 27.92
N THR A 358 12.25 -36.46 28.69
CA THR A 358 12.11 -37.70 29.48
C THR A 358 11.23 -37.51 30.71
N ASP A 359 11.36 -36.36 31.38
CA ASP A 359 10.69 -36.11 32.65
C ASP A 359 9.40 -35.25 32.51
N LYS A 360 9.19 -34.69 31.32
CA LYS A 360 7.99 -34.00 30.83
C LYS A 360 7.73 -32.67 31.50
N ASP A 361 8.78 -31.94 31.82
CA ASP A 361 8.66 -30.60 32.40
C ASP A 361 8.62 -29.49 31.33
N GLY A 362 8.86 -29.84 30.06
CA GLY A 362 8.80 -28.93 28.91
C GLY A 362 10.18 -28.46 28.41
N GLU A 363 11.26 -28.72 29.15
CA GLU A 363 12.64 -28.54 28.67
C GLU A 363 13.13 -29.87 28.07
N GLY A 364 13.78 -29.83 26.91
CA GLY A 364 14.25 -31.05 26.26
C GLY A 364 15.48 -31.63 26.95
N ASP A 365 15.66 -32.94 26.90
CA ASP A 365 16.81 -33.65 27.49
C ASP A 365 18.17 -33.05 27.06
N ALA A 366 18.26 -32.45 25.86
CA ALA A 366 19.50 -31.91 25.30
C ALA A 366 19.93 -30.56 25.91
N CYS A 367 19.02 -29.89 26.61
CA CYS A 367 19.23 -28.60 27.26
C CYS A 367 18.84 -28.60 28.74
N ASP A 368 18.17 -29.67 29.20
CA ASP A 368 17.73 -29.83 30.58
C ASP A 368 18.84 -30.46 31.45
N CYS A 369 19.35 -29.65 32.37
CA CYS A 369 20.36 -30.08 33.33
C CYS A 369 19.78 -30.91 34.51
N ASN A 370 18.47 -31.20 34.53
CA ASN A 370 17.74 -31.91 35.60
C ASN A 370 16.92 -33.14 35.15
N ASP A 371 17.15 -33.66 33.94
CA ASP A 371 16.42 -34.76 33.26
C ASP A 371 16.28 -36.11 34.03
N GLY A 372 16.84 -36.20 35.23
CA GLY A 372 16.80 -37.36 36.10
C GLY A 372 17.75 -38.51 35.69
N LEU A 373 18.59 -38.35 34.66
CA LEU A 373 19.57 -39.34 34.20
C LEU A 373 20.96 -39.07 34.76
N LYS A 374 21.32 -39.72 35.87
CA LYS A 374 22.67 -39.63 36.46
C LYS A 374 23.79 -40.16 35.55
N GLY A 375 24.32 -39.28 34.70
CA GLY A 375 25.44 -39.54 33.78
C GLY A 375 26.78 -38.98 34.30
N PRO A 376 27.93 -39.56 33.93
CA PRO A 376 29.25 -39.07 34.37
C PRO A 376 29.71 -37.77 33.67
N VAL A 377 28.84 -37.12 32.87
CA VAL A 377 29.20 -36.00 31.97
C VAL A 377 28.16 -34.86 31.98
N GLU A 378 27.30 -34.78 33.00
CA GLU A 378 26.26 -33.74 33.15
C GLU A 378 26.80 -32.30 33.19
N GLU A 379 28.11 -32.08 33.38
CA GLU A 379 28.66 -30.72 33.53
C GLU A 379 29.24 -30.10 32.25
N ALA A 380 29.19 -30.75 31.07
CA ALA A 380 29.99 -30.29 29.92
C ALA A 380 29.33 -30.24 28.53
N VAL A 381 28.12 -30.79 28.32
CA VAL A 381 27.47 -30.75 26.99
C VAL A 381 25.98 -30.35 27.06
N ASP A 382 25.25 -30.74 28.12
CA ASP A 382 23.80 -30.48 28.26
C ASP A 382 23.40 -29.03 28.52
N CYS A 383 24.27 -28.17 29.02
CA CYS A 383 23.86 -26.82 29.45
C CYS A 383 24.37 -25.71 28.50
N GLY A 384 24.56 -26.01 27.21
CA GLY A 384 24.87 -25.00 26.17
C GLY A 384 26.13 -24.14 26.38
N GLY A 385 27.08 -24.57 27.23
CA GLY A 385 28.18 -23.71 27.68
C GLY A 385 29.55 -24.38 27.64
N THR A 386 30.44 -23.89 26.77
CA THR A 386 31.88 -24.17 26.88
C THR A 386 32.45 -23.50 28.13
N VAL A 387 32.65 -24.27 29.20
CA VAL A 387 33.41 -23.82 30.38
C VAL A 387 34.91 -23.95 30.09
N GLN A 388 35.59 -22.83 29.85
CA GLN A 388 36.97 -22.70 30.30
C GLN A 388 36.98 -21.96 31.63
N SER A 389 37.47 -22.66 32.65
CA SER A 389 37.64 -22.20 34.02
C SER A 389 38.43 -20.90 34.10
N PHE A 390 37.78 -19.79 34.49
CA PHE A 390 38.45 -18.67 35.12
C PHE A 390 37.60 -18.19 36.31
N GLY A 391 38.24 -18.17 37.47
CA GLY A 391 37.58 -18.09 38.77
C GLY A 391 36.88 -16.76 39.06
N ASN A 392 35.91 -16.86 39.98
CA ASN A 392 35.31 -15.78 40.77
C ASN A 392 34.88 -14.54 39.98
N ILE A 393 33.77 -14.69 39.24
CA ILE A 393 32.95 -13.57 38.78
C ILE A 393 31.86 -13.33 39.84
N GLY A 394 31.54 -12.06 40.12
CA GLY A 394 30.79 -11.58 41.30
C GLY A 394 29.33 -12.09 41.48
N PRO A 395 28.67 -11.63 42.56
CA PRO A 395 27.59 -12.34 43.27
C PRO A 395 26.19 -12.32 42.59
N LEU A 396 26.08 -12.12 41.28
CA LEU A 396 24.76 -12.05 40.61
C LEU A 396 24.51 -13.12 39.55
N CYS A 397 25.51 -13.88 39.10
CA CYS A 397 25.26 -15.01 38.19
C CYS A 397 24.80 -16.29 38.91
N GLN A 398 24.72 -16.29 40.25
CA GLN A 398 24.17 -17.41 41.01
C GLN A 398 22.71 -17.23 41.42
N ASP A 399 22.14 -16.03 41.24
CA ASP A 399 20.82 -15.66 41.78
C ASP A 399 19.77 -15.35 40.68
N CYS A 400 19.94 -15.83 39.45
CA CYS A 400 18.86 -15.78 38.46
C CYS A 400 17.79 -16.86 38.72
N ASP A 401 17.35 -17.01 39.98
CA ASP A 401 16.15 -17.78 40.38
C ASP A 401 14.85 -17.19 39.77
N PHE A 402 14.95 -16.04 39.09
CA PHE A 402 13.87 -15.40 38.35
C PHE A 402 13.72 -15.90 36.91
N CYS A 403 14.52 -16.85 36.43
CA CYS A 403 14.24 -17.49 35.14
C CYS A 403 12.85 -18.18 35.16
N ASN A 404 12.45 -18.73 36.32
CA ASN A 404 11.17 -19.43 36.53
C ASN A 404 10.23 -18.74 37.56
N GLY A 405 10.57 -17.53 38.03
CA GLY A 405 9.81 -16.78 39.04
C GLY A 405 8.95 -15.63 38.49
N GLU A 406 7.94 -15.21 39.25
CA GLU A 406 7.14 -14.01 38.97
C GLU A 406 8.02 -12.75 39.08
N LEU A 407 8.08 -11.95 38.02
CA LEU A 407 8.84 -10.69 38.01
C LEU A 407 8.21 -9.67 38.97
N PRO A 408 9.01 -8.82 39.62
CA PRO A 408 8.47 -7.77 40.47
C PRO A 408 7.70 -6.75 39.63
N LYS A 409 6.63 -6.18 40.21
CA LYS A 409 5.85 -5.10 39.56
C LYS A 409 6.65 -3.82 39.30
N LYS A 410 7.77 -3.64 39.99
CA LYS A 410 8.71 -2.54 39.77
C LYS A 410 10.13 -3.03 39.90
N PHE A 411 11.00 -2.54 39.05
CA PHE A 411 12.43 -2.79 39.12
C PHE A 411 13.18 -1.58 38.57
N ASP A 412 14.27 -1.18 39.22
CA ASP A 412 15.06 -0.02 38.82
C ASP A 412 16.52 -0.20 39.23
N TRP A 413 17.45 -0.21 38.27
CA TRP A 413 18.88 -0.31 38.55
C TRP A 413 19.45 0.91 39.31
N ARG A 414 18.70 2.02 39.42
CA ARG A 414 19.05 3.13 40.31
C ARG A 414 18.87 2.80 41.79
N ASP A 415 18.04 1.82 42.12
CA ASP A 415 17.82 1.35 43.49
C ASP A 415 17.60 -0.16 43.51
N HIS A 416 18.70 -0.90 43.34
CA HIS A 416 18.70 -2.35 43.49
C HIS A 416 19.55 -2.74 44.70
N ASN A 417 18.90 -3.34 45.70
CA ASN A 417 19.49 -3.68 47.00
C ASN A 417 20.11 -2.47 47.73
N GLY A 418 19.46 -1.30 47.63
CA GLY A 418 19.89 -0.05 48.28
C GLY A 418 21.12 0.59 47.64
N LYS A 419 21.45 0.20 46.40
CA LYS A 419 22.57 0.76 45.63
C LYS A 419 22.10 1.24 44.27
N ASN A 420 22.71 2.32 43.81
CA ASN A 420 22.58 2.81 42.45
C ASN A 420 23.71 2.22 41.59
N TRP A 421 23.34 1.42 40.60
CA TRP A 421 24.27 0.75 39.69
C TRP A 421 24.48 1.55 38.39
N MET A 422 23.66 2.58 38.16
CA MET A 422 23.80 3.48 37.04
C MET A 422 24.89 4.51 37.28
N THR A 423 25.59 4.90 36.23
CA THR A 423 26.46 6.08 36.23
C THR A 423 25.67 7.38 36.10
N PRO A 424 26.27 8.55 36.39
CA PRO A 424 25.60 9.84 36.17
C PRO A 424 25.08 10.02 34.75
N VAL A 425 24.09 10.89 34.62
CA VAL A 425 23.50 11.25 33.32
C VAL A 425 24.41 12.26 32.63
N LYS A 426 24.80 11.93 31.41
CA LYS A 426 25.65 12.75 30.53
C LYS A 426 24.78 13.52 29.52
N ASP A 427 25.35 14.56 28.93
CA ASP A 427 24.64 15.49 28.04
C ASP A 427 25.28 15.51 26.65
N GLN A 428 24.52 15.03 25.66
CA GLN A 428 24.92 15.01 24.25
C GLN A 428 24.98 16.41 23.62
N GLY A 429 24.47 17.45 24.30
CA GLY A 429 24.40 18.80 23.77
C GLY A 429 23.62 18.87 22.45
N SER A 430 24.17 19.59 21.48
CA SER A 430 23.56 19.75 20.15
C SER A 430 23.92 18.64 19.16
N CYS A 431 24.72 17.67 19.57
CA CYS A 431 25.21 16.59 18.72
C CYS A 431 24.25 15.40 18.77
N GLY A 432 23.84 14.87 17.60
CA GLY A 432 22.96 13.70 17.43
C GLY A 432 23.62 12.37 17.80
N SER A 433 24.13 12.26 19.02
CA SER A 433 25.00 11.17 19.48
C SER A 433 24.38 10.30 20.58
N CYS A 434 23.06 10.29 20.70
CA CYS A 434 22.32 9.46 21.65
C CYS A 434 22.67 7.97 21.54
N TRP A 435 22.95 7.49 20.32
CA TRP A 435 23.42 6.13 20.04
C TRP A 435 24.74 5.79 20.77
N ALA A 436 25.68 6.73 20.87
CA ALA A 436 26.95 6.55 21.57
C ALA A 436 26.76 6.62 23.09
N HIS A 437 25.97 7.58 23.56
CA HIS A 437 25.65 7.75 24.99
C HIS A 437 24.91 6.56 25.56
N SER A 438 23.98 5.99 24.80
CA SER A 438 23.26 4.78 25.20
C SER A 438 24.20 3.57 25.32
N ALA A 439 25.05 3.35 24.31
CA ALA A 439 26.01 2.26 24.32
C ALA A 439 26.98 2.34 25.51
N ILE A 440 27.55 3.52 25.75
CA ILE A 440 28.44 3.76 26.90
C ILE A 440 27.68 3.59 28.23
N GLY A 441 26.48 4.15 28.34
CA GLY A 441 25.67 4.05 29.56
C GLY A 441 25.36 2.61 29.98
N VAL A 442 25.13 1.71 29.02
CA VAL A 442 24.96 0.27 29.28
C VAL A 442 26.27 -0.38 29.72
N VAL A 443 27.38 -0.08 29.07
CA VAL A 443 28.70 -0.67 29.39
C VAL A 443 29.17 -0.25 30.77
N GLU A 444 29.03 1.03 31.12
CA GLU A 444 29.39 1.54 32.44
C GLU A 444 28.54 0.92 33.55
N ALA A 445 27.22 0.82 33.34
CA ALA A 445 26.34 0.17 34.30
C ALA A 445 26.67 -1.33 34.45
N LYS A 446 26.94 -2.03 33.33
CA LYS A 446 27.32 -3.44 33.36
C LYS A 446 28.61 -3.66 34.13
N TYR A 447 29.61 -2.79 33.96
CA TYR A 447 30.84 -2.84 34.74
C TYR A 447 30.57 -2.77 36.25
N ASN A 448 29.73 -1.83 36.68
CA ASN A 448 29.35 -1.71 38.09
C ASN A 448 28.72 -3.02 38.60
N ILE A 449 27.76 -3.56 37.85
CA ILE A 449 27.03 -4.79 38.17
C ILE A 449 27.97 -6.00 38.28
N GLU A 450 28.81 -6.24 37.27
CA GLU A 450 29.70 -7.42 37.22
C GLU A 450 30.83 -7.37 38.26
N THR A 451 31.32 -6.17 38.56
CA THR A 451 32.40 -5.98 39.55
C THR A 451 31.88 -5.84 40.98
N GLY A 452 30.57 -5.66 41.17
CA GLY A 452 29.97 -5.36 42.47
C GLY A 452 30.39 -4.00 43.03
N THR A 453 30.87 -3.08 42.17
CA THR A 453 31.34 -1.74 42.57
C THR A 453 30.42 -0.66 42.04
N THR A 454 30.28 0.43 42.79
CA THR A 454 29.66 1.68 42.30
C THR A 454 30.73 2.72 41.93
N GLY A 455 31.97 2.25 41.73
CA GLY A 455 33.10 3.08 41.36
C GLY A 455 32.95 3.48 39.91
N MET A 456 32.55 4.72 39.67
CA MET A 456 32.10 5.21 38.37
C MET A 456 33.18 5.09 37.30
N LEU A 457 33.11 4.01 36.53
CA LEU A 457 33.73 3.95 35.22
C LEU A 457 33.09 5.04 34.36
N ASP A 458 33.91 5.97 33.88
CA ASP A 458 33.48 7.13 33.09
C ASP A 458 34.16 7.05 31.73
N LEU A 459 33.50 6.39 30.77
CA LEU A 459 34.00 6.16 29.43
C LEU A 459 33.67 7.34 28.51
N SER A 460 34.47 7.50 27.46
CA SER A 460 34.29 8.57 26.48
C SER A 460 33.28 8.22 25.40
N GLU A 461 32.15 8.93 25.35
CA GLU A 461 31.26 8.90 24.19
C GLU A 461 31.93 9.51 22.95
N GLN A 462 32.80 10.50 23.16
CA GLN A 462 33.50 11.20 22.08
C GLN A 462 34.32 10.26 21.22
N TYR A 463 34.85 9.19 21.82
CA TYR A 463 35.60 8.15 21.14
C TYR A 463 34.76 7.46 20.05
N LEU A 464 33.48 7.20 20.36
CA LEU A 464 32.57 6.62 19.39
C LEU A 464 32.14 7.65 18.35
N VAL A 465 31.79 8.87 18.79
CA VAL A 465 31.29 9.97 17.94
C VAL A 465 32.34 10.52 16.99
N SER A 466 33.62 10.55 17.37
CA SER A 466 34.68 11.07 16.53
C SER A 466 36.08 10.59 16.91
N ASP A 467 36.50 9.48 16.34
CA ASP A 467 37.93 9.16 16.25
C ASP A 467 38.56 9.70 14.96
N CYS A 468 38.01 10.85 14.53
CA CYS A 468 38.44 11.71 13.44
C CYS A 468 38.51 11.05 12.06
N SER A 469 37.65 10.04 11.85
CA SER A 469 36.90 9.62 10.65
C SER A 469 37.41 8.46 9.77
N ASP A 470 36.81 7.29 9.96
CA ASP A 470 36.08 6.59 8.89
C ASP A 470 34.60 6.56 9.34
N THR A 471 33.62 6.43 8.44
CA THR A 471 32.16 6.65 8.65
C THR A 471 31.46 5.65 9.58
N GLU A 472 32.19 4.92 10.41
CA GLU A 472 31.66 3.92 11.33
C GLU A 472 32.16 4.24 12.75
N PRO A 473 31.34 4.16 13.82
CA PRO A 473 29.95 3.70 13.87
C PRO A 473 28.91 4.82 13.69
N GLY A 474 29.36 6.06 13.47
CA GLY A 474 28.53 7.25 13.32
C GLY A 474 29.28 8.54 13.63
N ASP A 475 28.55 9.65 13.66
CA ASP A 475 29.04 10.99 14.00
C ASP A 475 27.94 11.83 14.69
N CYS A 476 28.09 13.17 14.75
CA CYS A 476 27.09 14.06 15.33
C CYS A 476 25.79 14.22 14.54
N ILE A 477 25.67 13.62 13.36
CA ILE A 477 24.44 13.60 12.57
C ILE A 477 23.66 12.30 12.84
N GLY A 478 24.30 11.28 13.42
CA GLY A 478 23.66 10.03 13.81
C GLY A 478 24.62 8.85 13.78
N GLY A 479 24.15 7.67 14.19
CA GLY A 479 24.96 6.47 14.26
C GLY A 479 24.21 5.26 14.78
N SER A 480 24.88 4.11 14.79
CA SER A 480 24.28 2.83 15.19
C SER A 480 24.83 2.33 16.52
N PRO A 481 23.98 2.00 17.51
CA PRO A 481 24.42 1.42 18.77
C PRO A 481 25.06 0.03 18.58
N ALA A 482 24.58 -0.80 17.63
CA ALA A 482 25.19 -2.10 17.34
C ALA A 482 26.65 -1.96 16.91
N LYS A 483 26.91 -1.05 15.96
CA LYS A 483 28.26 -0.77 15.48
C LYS A 483 29.13 -0.11 16.56
N ALA A 484 28.52 0.67 17.45
CA ALA A 484 29.20 1.19 18.63
C ALA A 484 29.67 0.04 19.54
N PHE A 485 28.82 -0.96 19.81
CA PHE A 485 29.19 -2.15 20.57
C PHE A 485 30.27 -2.99 19.87
N ASP A 486 30.26 -3.08 18.53
CA ASP A 486 31.35 -3.73 17.80
C ASP A 486 32.70 -3.07 18.06
N ILE A 487 32.76 -1.73 18.10
CA ILE A 487 33.99 -1.00 18.41
C ILE A 487 34.40 -1.17 19.86
N ILE A 488 33.45 -1.12 20.79
CA ILE A 488 33.73 -1.36 22.22
C ILE A 488 34.28 -2.79 22.40
N ARG A 489 33.72 -3.80 21.72
CA ARG A 489 34.19 -5.19 21.77
C ARG A 489 35.60 -5.33 21.18
N ASN A 490 35.81 -4.81 19.97
CA ASN A 490 37.01 -5.10 19.18
C ASN A 490 38.21 -4.23 19.59
N SER A 491 37.97 -2.94 19.78
CA SER A 491 39.02 -1.94 20.02
C SER A 491 39.03 -1.45 21.46
N GLY A 492 37.85 -1.37 22.07
CA GLY A 492 37.65 -0.77 23.38
C GLY A 492 37.58 0.75 23.33
N VAL A 493 37.19 1.34 24.44
CA VAL A 493 36.96 2.77 24.59
C VAL A 493 37.77 3.32 25.77
N GLY A 494 38.35 4.51 25.61
CA GLY A 494 39.06 5.20 26.68
C GLY A 494 38.11 5.89 27.67
N THR A 495 38.66 6.46 28.74
CA THR A 495 37.86 7.25 29.70
C THR A 495 37.53 8.64 29.18
N GLU A 496 36.49 9.25 29.72
CA GLU A 496 36.08 10.63 29.44
C GLU A 496 37.21 11.63 29.73
N ASN A 497 37.98 11.42 30.80
CA ASN A 497 39.17 12.22 31.10
C ASN A 497 40.27 12.10 30.03
N CYS A 498 40.33 10.98 29.30
CA CYS A 498 41.28 10.80 28.19
C CYS A 498 40.87 11.58 26.94
N TYR A 499 39.59 11.49 26.61
CA TYR A 499 39.05 11.94 25.33
C TYR A 499 37.68 12.56 25.59
N PRO A 500 37.63 13.79 26.12
CA PRO A 500 36.39 14.35 26.66
C PRO A 500 35.41 14.72 25.57
N TYR A 501 34.13 14.52 25.87
CA TYR A 501 33.00 14.88 25.04
C TYR A 501 32.93 16.38 24.75
N GLN A 502 32.90 16.73 23.46
CA GLN A 502 32.88 18.09 22.96
C GLN A 502 31.57 18.44 22.24
N SER A 503 30.59 17.52 22.19
CA SER A 503 29.36 17.71 21.39
C SER A 503 29.67 18.10 19.94
N SER A 504 30.71 17.51 19.34
CA SER A 504 31.12 17.82 17.96
C SER A 504 31.81 16.64 17.28
N ASN A 505 31.92 16.71 15.94
CA ASN A 505 32.67 15.76 15.13
C ASN A 505 34.19 15.84 15.33
N CYS A 506 34.72 16.70 16.21
CA CYS A 506 36.15 16.77 16.52
C CYS A 506 37.13 16.81 15.33
N LEU A 507 36.66 17.32 14.18
CA LEU A 507 37.44 17.48 12.95
C LEU A 507 37.67 18.95 12.63
N ASP A 508 38.90 19.32 12.29
CA ASP A 508 39.20 20.61 11.69
C ASP A 508 38.85 20.63 10.19
N ALA A 509 38.95 21.81 9.56
CA ALA A 509 38.63 21.99 8.15
C ALA A 509 39.51 21.15 7.19
N ASN A 510 40.63 20.62 7.68
CA ASN A 510 41.56 19.79 6.92
C ASN A 510 41.35 18.28 7.20
N GLY A 511 40.33 17.91 7.99
CA GLY A 511 40.03 16.53 8.35
C GLY A 511 40.97 15.95 9.41
N ASN A 512 41.71 16.79 10.15
CA ASN A 512 42.51 16.35 11.29
C ASN A 512 41.70 16.41 12.58
N CYS A 513 42.07 15.59 13.56
CA CYS A 513 41.53 15.70 14.90
C CYS A 513 41.81 17.06 15.52
N LYS A 514 40.77 17.69 16.05
CA LYS A 514 40.92 18.91 16.85
C LYS A 514 41.62 18.60 18.17
N ALA A 515 42.54 19.48 18.55
CA ALA A 515 43.29 19.36 19.80
C ALA A 515 42.40 19.39 21.06
N GLU A 516 41.26 20.09 21.00
CA GLU A 516 40.28 20.18 22.10
C GLU A 516 39.65 18.83 22.48
N CYS A 517 39.60 17.88 21.55
CA CYS A 517 39.11 16.53 21.81
C CYS A 517 40.21 15.61 22.32
N GLN A 518 41.47 15.94 22.07
CA GLN A 518 42.65 15.13 22.39
C GLN A 518 43.41 15.67 23.61
N ILE A 519 42.77 15.65 24.77
CA ILE A 519 43.36 16.23 25.99
C ILE A 519 44.48 15.34 26.56
N LEU A 520 44.20 14.07 26.86
CA LEU A 520 45.21 13.11 27.38
C LEU A 520 45.38 11.87 26.49
N GLY A 521 44.45 11.60 25.58
CA GLY A 521 44.53 10.62 24.50
C GLY A 521 44.84 11.26 23.14
N ARG A 522 45.42 10.47 22.23
CA ARG A 522 45.67 10.84 20.83
C ARG A 522 45.03 9.81 19.91
N CYS A 523 44.10 10.26 19.07
CA CYS A 523 43.43 9.45 18.05
C CYS A 523 43.83 9.92 16.64
N SER A 524 43.85 9.01 15.67
CA SER A 524 44.11 9.33 14.27
C SER A 524 43.40 8.35 13.33
N LYS A 525 43.23 8.75 12.06
CA LYS A 525 42.75 7.86 10.99
C LYS A 525 43.86 6.89 10.52
N PRO A 526 43.54 5.61 10.19
CA PRO A 526 42.31 4.88 10.54
C PRO A 526 42.26 4.64 12.07
N ARG A 527 41.06 4.49 12.65
CA ARG A 527 40.75 4.54 14.11
C ARG A 527 41.84 3.91 15.00
N THR A 528 42.83 4.72 15.35
CA THR A 528 44.00 4.35 16.15
C THR A 528 44.15 5.34 17.27
N CYS A 529 43.89 4.90 18.49
CA CYS A 529 43.94 5.75 19.67
C CYS A 529 45.00 5.25 20.65
N THR A 530 45.72 6.18 21.24
CA THR A 530 46.76 5.93 22.24
C THR A 530 46.51 6.79 23.46
N PHE A 531 46.60 6.17 24.64
CA PHE A 531 46.22 6.78 25.92
C PHE A 531 47.43 6.99 26.84
N TYR A 532 48.57 7.42 26.28
CA TYR A 532 49.85 7.48 27.00
C TYR A 532 49.83 8.37 28.24
N SER A 533 49.01 9.42 28.26
CA SER A 533 48.92 10.38 29.37
C SER A 533 47.68 10.17 30.25
N CYS A 534 46.94 9.09 30.02
CA CYS A 534 45.79 8.72 30.82
C CYS A 534 46.19 8.00 32.10
N THR A 535 45.28 7.95 33.06
CA THR A 535 45.42 7.12 34.26
C THR A 535 44.24 6.15 34.33
N PRO A 536 44.47 4.83 34.18
CA PRO A 536 45.75 4.18 33.89
C PRO A 536 46.17 4.38 32.41
N PRO A 537 47.48 4.47 32.11
CA PRO A 537 47.96 4.74 30.76
C PRO A 537 47.69 3.55 29.84
N ASN A 538 47.44 3.84 28.55
CA ASN A 538 47.15 2.85 27.50
C ASN A 538 45.95 1.92 27.79
N THR A 539 45.11 2.26 28.76
CA THR A 539 43.98 1.40 29.13
C THR A 539 42.74 1.76 28.32
N ALA A 540 42.12 0.73 27.72
CA ALA A 540 40.83 0.78 27.06
C ALA A 540 39.88 -0.24 27.69
N TRP A 541 38.58 0.04 27.73
CA TRP A 541 37.58 -0.88 28.25
C TRP A 541 36.83 -1.53 27.12
N ARG A 542 36.68 -2.85 27.21
CA ARG A 542 36.04 -3.70 26.21
C ARG A 542 34.91 -4.49 26.84
N ILE A 543 33.96 -4.88 25.99
CA ILE A 543 32.97 -5.91 26.31
C ILE A 543 33.42 -7.23 25.68
N THR A 544 33.09 -8.36 26.31
CA THR A 544 33.29 -9.68 25.71
C THR A 544 32.32 -9.92 24.55
N ASN A 545 31.04 -9.61 24.75
CA ASN A 545 30.02 -9.72 23.71
C ASN A 545 28.78 -8.88 24.03
N TYR A 546 27.87 -8.78 23.07
CA TYR A 546 26.54 -8.20 23.22
C TYR A 546 25.52 -9.02 22.40
N TRP A 547 24.26 -8.95 22.76
CA TRP A 547 23.17 -9.66 22.08
C TRP A 547 21.94 -8.78 21.96
N GLN A 548 21.10 -9.07 20.97
CA GLN A 548 19.77 -8.50 20.87
C GLN A 548 18.80 -9.22 21.81
N VAL A 549 17.87 -8.47 22.38
CA VAL A 549 16.78 -9.00 23.23
C VAL A 549 15.51 -9.11 22.40
N GLN A 550 14.78 -10.22 22.57
CA GLN A 550 13.43 -10.39 22.01
C GLN A 550 12.48 -9.27 22.44
N HIS A 551 11.50 -8.95 21.59
CA HIS A 551 10.64 -7.77 21.76
C HIS A 551 9.47 -7.95 22.74
N THR A 552 9.32 -9.12 23.38
CA THR A 552 8.25 -9.29 24.37
C THR A 552 8.57 -8.52 25.65
N ARG A 553 7.55 -7.91 26.25
CA ARG A 553 7.71 -7.10 27.49
C ARG A 553 8.40 -7.90 28.60
N ASP A 554 8.04 -9.17 28.76
CA ASP A 554 8.62 -10.04 29.78
C ASP A 554 10.07 -10.43 29.44
N ALA A 555 10.40 -10.73 28.18
CA ALA A 555 11.79 -10.99 27.79
C ALA A 555 12.69 -9.78 28.06
N ILE A 556 12.19 -8.56 27.78
CA ILE A 556 12.89 -7.31 28.08
C ILE A 556 13.12 -7.14 29.57
N LYS A 557 12.08 -7.35 30.40
CA LYS A 557 12.19 -7.27 31.86
C LYS A 557 13.18 -8.30 32.41
N ARG A 558 13.12 -9.54 31.93
CA ARG A 558 14.07 -10.61 32.32
C ARG A 558 15.50 -10.26 31.91
N ALA A 559 15.69 -9.75 30.69
CA ALA A 559 16.99 -9.29 30.23
C ALA A 559 17.53 -8.16 31.12
N ILE A 560 16.68 -7.21 31.54
CA ILE A 560 17.08 -6.13 32.45
C ILE A 560 17.57 -6.69 33.80
N VAL A 561 16.85 -7.65 34.38
CA VAL A 561 17.21 -8.24 35.69
C VAL A 561 18.48 -9.08 35.58
N CYS A 562 18.55 -9.98 34.60
CA CYS A 562 19.63 -10.95 34.50
C CYS A 562 20.91 -10.34 33.91
N ASN A 563 20.77 -9.38 32.99
CA ASN A 563 21.89 -8.87 32.22
C ASN A 563 22.21 -7.40 32.47
N GLY A 564 21.37 -6.65 33.20
CA GLY A 564 21.57 -5.22 33.42
C GLY A 564 20.80 -4.35 32.42
N PRO A 565 20.99 -3.02 32.47
CA PRO A 565 20.29 -2.08 31.60
C PRO A 565 20.50 -2.36 30.10
N LEU A 566 19.52 -1.97 29.29
CA LEU A 566 19.52 -2.21 27.84
C LEU A 566 19.68 -0.92 27.05
N SER A 567 20.40 -0.96 25.94
CA SER A 567 20.42 0.13 24.96
C SER A 567 19.26 -0.10 24.01
N ALA A 568 18.35 0.86 23.90
CA ALA A 568 17.13 0.74 23.12
C ALA A 568 17.04 1.84 22.07
N THR A 569 16.70 1.46 20.84
CA THR A 569 16.47 2.38 19.73
C THR A 569 14.98 2.57 19.49
N SER A 570 14.54 3.74 19.02
CA SER A 570 13.27 3.80 18.29
C SER A 570 13.39 4.53 16.97
N LYS A 571 12.62 4.04 16.00
CA LYS A 571 12.52 4.63 14.66
C LYS A 571 11.66 5.88 14.69
N ASN A 572 10.56 5.90 15.45
CA ASN A 572 9.59 6.99 15.42
C ASN A 572 10.15 8.33 15.93
N TRP A 573 10.97 8.31 17.00
CA TRP A 573 11.60 9.52 17.54
C TRP A 573 13.05 9.72 17.11
N HIS A 574 13.61 8.82 16.28
CA HIS A 574 15.01 8.81 15.86
C HIS A 574 16.01 9.03 17.02
N HIS A 575 15.79 8.33 18.14
CA HIS A 575 16.54 8.52 19.38
C HIS A 575 16.89 7.17 20.04
N VAL A 576 17.95 7.15 20.84
CA VAL A 576 18.46 5.96 21.53
C VAL A 576 18.62 6.27 23.01
N ILE A 577 18.08 5.40 23.88
CA ILE A 577 18.10 5.58 25.34
C ILE A 577 18.56 4.31 26.04
N VAL A 578 18.84 4.41 27.34
CA VAL A 578 19.09 3.23 28.18
C VAL A 578 17.83 2.90 28.96
N ILE A 579 17.28 1.70 28.80
CA ILE A 579 16.22 1.18 29.66
C ILE A 579 16.87 0.60 30.91
N THR A 580 16.51 1.16 32.06
CA THR A 580 17.12 0.85 33.36
C THR A 580 16.21 0.02 34.27
N GLY A 581 14.94 -0.11 33.90
CA GLY A 581 13.93 -0.73 34.73
C GLY A 581 12.51 -0.51 34.21
N TRP A 582 11.53 -0.79 35.05
CA TRP A 582 10.11 -0.63 34.75
C TRP A 582 9.26 -0.38 36.00
N ASP A 583 8.06 0.13 35.79
CA ASP A 583 7.02 0.31 36.80
C ASP A 583 5.65 -0.08 36.23
N ASP A 584 5.17 -1.30 36.51
CA ASP A 584 3.87 -1.81 36.07
C ASP A 584 2.69 -1.13 36.78
N THR A 585 2.94 -0.41 37.88
CA THR A 585 1.91 0.30 38.63
C THR A 585 1.71 1.74 38.16
N TYR A 586 2.48 2.15 37.14
CA TYR A 586 2.44 3.50 36.63
C TYR A 586 1.17 3.73 35.80
N HIS A 587 0.44 4.79 36.14
CA HIS A 587 -0.75 5.23 35.43
C HIS A 587 -0.74 6.76 35.30
N GLN A 588 -0.56 7.31 34.10
CA GLN A 588 -0.89 8.74 33.87
C GLN A 588 -2.36 8.93 33.46
N ASN A 589 -2.96 7.93 32.79
CA ASN A 589 -4.36 7.92 32.35
C ASN A 589 -5.00 6.59 32.77
N TYR A 590 -6.26 6.60 33.23
CA TYR A 590 -6.98 5.43 33.77
C TYR A 590 -7.16 4.25 32.77
N LEU A 591 -6.65 4.35 31.55
CA LEU A 591 -6.81 3.36 30.48
C LEU A 591 -5.57 2.50 30.22
N TYR A 592 -4.36 2.90 30.65
CA TYR A 592 -3.11 2.19 30.36
C TYR A 592 -2.27 1.95 31.62
N SER A 593 -1.70 0.75 31.73
CA SER A 593 -0.91 0.32 32.90
C SER A 593 0.54 0.05 32.51
N GLY A 594 1.45 0.79 33.14
CA GLY A 594 2.87 0.48 33.17
C GLY A 594 3.76 1.34 32.26
N ALA A 595 5.04 1.43 32.64
CA ALA A 595 6.04 2.20 31.91
C ALA A 595 7.46 1.64 32.06
N TRP A 596 8.31 1.91 31.06
CA TRP A 596 9.75 1.74 31.10
C TRP A 596 10.40 2.92 31.85
N ILE A 597 11.40 2.62 32.68
CA ILE A 597 12.25 3.63 33.33
C ILE A 597 13.49 3.82 32.47
N ILE A 598 13.66 5.01 31.91
CA ILE A 598 14.72 5.30 30.95
C ILE A 598 15.72 6.33 31.48
N LYS A 599 16.99 6.15 31.13
CA LYS A 599 18.06 7.15 31.27
C LYS A 599 18.26 7.81 29.91
N ASN A 600 18.11 9.13 29.84
CA ASN A 600 18.25 9.89 28.60
C ASN A 600 19.65 10.52 28.49
N SER A 601 20.03 10.95 27.28
CA SER A 601 21.29 11.62 26.97
C SER A 601 21.19 13.15 26.90
N TRP A 602 20.09 13.74 27.40
CA TRP A 602 19.86 15.20 27.42
C TRP A 602 20.28 15.87 28.73
N GLY A 603 21.23 15.26 29.44
CA GLY A 603 21.78 15.79 30.68
C GLY A 603 20.90 15.58 31.92
N ALA A 604 21.50 15.81 33.09
CA ALA A 604 20.89 15.56 34.39
C ALA A 604 19.67 16.45 34.71
N ASN A 605 19.41 17.49 33.92
CA ASN A 605 18.25 18.38 34.12
C ASN A 605 16.98 17.86 33.45
N TYR A 606 17.07 16.90 32.52
CA TYR A 606 15.90 16.30 31.89
C TYR A 606 15.03 15.63 32.96
N ASN A 607 13.76 16.06 33.09
CA ASN A 607 12.85 15.69 34.20
C ASN A 607 13.41 15.86 35.62
N GLY A 608 14.46 16.67 35.79
CA GLY A 608 15.06 16.99 37.10
C GLY A 608 16.15 16.03 37.59
N ASP A 609 16.31 14.85 36.99
CA ASP A 609 17.38 13.89 37.34
C ASP A 609 18.02 13.16 36.14
N GLY A 610 17.57 13.47 34.92
CA GLY A 610 18.03 12.87 33.67
C GLY A 610 17.33 11.55 33.30
N TYR A 611 16.31 11.14 34.06
CA TYR A 611 15.53 9.93 33.83
C TYR A 611 14.09 10.26 33.40
N GLY A 612 13.37 9.27 32.89
CA GLY A 612 11.99 9.44 32.47
C GLY A 612 11.20 8.15 32.51
N LEU A 613 9.89 8.30 32.32
CA LEU A 613 8.97 7.18 32.15
C LEU A 613 8.39 7.22 30.75
N ILE A 614 8.47 6.08 30.05
CA ILE A 614 7.83 5.88 28.74
C ILE A 614 6.78 4.79 28.92
N GLN A 615 5.51 5.12 28.67
CA GLN A 615 4.42 4.14 28.75
C GLN A 615 4.63 3.03 27.72
N TYR A 616 4.21 1.81 28.08
CA TYR A 616 4.39 0.65 27.20
C TYR A 616 3.68 0.81 25.86
N GLU A 617 2.53 1.49 25.83
CA GLU A 617 1.65 1.57 24.67
C GLU A 617 1.00 2.96 24.60
N ASN A 618 0.38 3.27 23.46
CA ASN A 618 -0.51 4.42 23.27
C ASN A 618 0.15 5.80 23.51
N THR A 619 1.45 5.88 23.23
CA THR A 619 2.18 7.15 23.15
C THR A 619 3.06 7.14 21.90
N GLN A 620 3.46 8.31 21.41
CA GLN A 620 4.40 8.42 20.29
C GLN A 620 5.81 7.86 20.59
N TYR A 621 6.06 7.38 21.82
CA TYR A 621 7.33 6.86 22.30
C TYR A 621 7.28 5.36 22.62
N SER A 622 6.14 4.69 22.42
CA SER A 622 5.95 3.29 22.82
C SER A 622 6.71 2.27 21.99
N ASP A 623 7.27 2.67 20.83
CA ASP A 623 8.04 1.78 19.95
C ASP A 623 9.48 1.54 20.43
N ILE A 624 9.93 2.19 21.50
CA ILE A 624 11.30 2.06 22.03
C ILE A 624 11.68 0.62 22.42
N ALA A 625 10.70 -0.24 22.68
CA ALA A 625 10.89 -1.66 23.00
C ALA A 625 10.74 -2.60 21.79
N ASN A 626 10.32 -2.07 20.64
CA ASN A 626 9.86 -2.87 19.50
C ASN A 626 10.89 -2.94 18.36
N GLU A 627 12.06 -2.31 18.51
CA GLU A 627 13.03 -2.14 17.44
C GLU A 627 14.32 -2.93 17.65
N ALA A 628 15.31 -2.39 18.37
CA ALA A 628 16.54 -3.11 18.68
C ALA A 628 16.99 -2.78 20.10
N LEU A 629 17.19 -3.83 20.88
CA LEU A 629 17.51 -3.79 22.31
C LEU A 629 18.77 -4.59 22.56
N TYR A 630 19.78 -3.98 23.18
CA TYR A 630 21.08 -4.63 23.36
C TYR A 630 21.50 -4.65 24.83
N TYR A 631 21.89 -5.83 25.31
CA TYR A 631 22.68 -5.97 26.54
C TYR A 631 24.11 -6.37 26.22
N VAL A 632 25.01 -6.12 27.17
CA VAL A 632 26.43 -6.43 27.03
C VAL A 632 26.91 -7.35 28.16
N LYS A 633 28.03 -8.04 27.95
CA LYS A 633 28.67 -8.93 28.92
C LYS A 633 30.17 -8.69 29.00
N GLY A 634 30.74 -8.91 30.18
CA GLY A 634 32.17 -9.04 30.42
C GLY A 634 32.91 -7.74 30.16
N VAL A 635 32.62 -6.70 30.95
CA VAL A 635 33.30 -5.42 30.83
C VAL A 635 34.64 -5.51 31.54
N ALA A 636 35.74 -5.35 30.80
CA ALA A 636 37.08 -5.43 31.34
C ALA A 636 38.02 -4.40 30.71
N SER A 637 39.00 -3.95 31.50
CA SER A 637 40.09 -3.10 31.01
C SER A 637 41.17 -3.93 30.32
N TYR A 638 41.69 -3.43 29.20
CA TYR A 638 42.79 -3.97 28.42
C TYR A 638 43.87 -2.88 28.27
N GLY A 639 45.16 -3.23 28.32
CA GLY A 639 46.29 -2.29 28.33
C GLY A 639 47.37 -2.60 27.30
#